data_AF-A0AAV9T2I3-F1
#
_entry.id   AF-A0AAV9T2I3-F1
#
_cell.length_a   1.000
_cell.length_b   1.000
_cell.length_c   1.000
_cell.angle_alpha   90.00
_cell.angle_beta   90.00
_cell.angle_gamma   90.00
#
_symmetry.space_group_name_H-M   'P 1'
#
loop_
_entity.id
_entity.type
_entity.pdbx_description
1 polymer ?
#
loop_
_entity_poly.entity_id
_entity_poly.type
_entity_poly.pdbx_seq_one_letter_code
_entity_poly.pdbx_strand_id
1 'polypeptide(L)'
;MGYEHPFVLDGILAVAAIHKAHLLPLQREKYLDIAAYYQTRGLGGFRSALFYIGDTNWKPSFCFSSTIILYVCALAAHSNGEPALGTVSEVLKLFVLLRGFRSVLLPCKAEIRETQFAPLSHGIWIVEENSKDFDRDIFSDNSPLPKDIFDRLHRLTAFFRRELPEGSRRDYEIAVSELRKAAVLLTLAGDHPEVGMLFFYPYSVPSNIIADIQAGSPLEEATSSSVTIGAGAASSFSTGTTVGVPNNDKDRTKITVAFLLGLTNPNSDNILEFLANEAASRTEGEGTDPSMRPTPPQYPPGTLIDEDFTFLPYGFASSFAPEFMDFQSLETLSTDTLPSTTASPFDPESWSSRAADIVSDLHDVHNNLREIDPWYDGSFNLETAESVFSAENLCNFAATYFRVSHLDFPIVHRPDFGTERTNKLLLLAVGLSGSLRSPPSDDVLAARGFLSLAEEYIFRGLARLMPPGSAPEFTIEVQETFQAALMIHCVQFFRNDIASRRKNRTQRLPVLVSAVRCLGLAQVRHAPIFQYEDFVLNETKIRLAIWTALGDWQQSGMFNSPPLMTPAELTCDLPSPLELWDAKNSTEYFEAAHALGLDGSRRISSVKHCIDALMRDTWSGIGSFPFQDINGLDLQVLIFGINGMVLSANLMGILPTSAQALLRAVSRWETMWETIRGRMDPTAFEKIGMIRFNSELCWAARKIVQVAISGDKSSAYMQKVGHDSLVQLHEFVRQYRDS
;
A
#
# COMPACT_ATOMS: atom_id res chain seq x y z
N MET A 1 -7.79 -7.15 -35.96
CA MET A 1 -7.27 -6.56 -34.70
C MET A 1 -8.32 -6.52 -33.59
N GLY A 2 -9.32 -5.63 -33.59
CA GLY A 2 -10.30 -5.54 -32.49
C GLY A 2 -11.10 -6.84 -32.27
N TYR A 3 -11.63 -7.46 -33.32
CA TYR A 3 -12.36 -8.73 -33.21
C TYR A 3 -11.48 -9.94 -32.83
N GLU A 4 -10.17 -9.85 -33.03
CA GLU A 4 -9.22 -10.92 -32.70
C GLU A 4 -8.66 -10.78 -31.28
N HIS A 5 -8.67 -9.56 -30.74
CA HIS A 5 -8.12 -9.22 -29.43
C HIS A 5 -9.15 -8.43 -28.61
N PRO A 6 -9.91 -9.10 -27.71
CA PRO A 6 -11.04 -8.50 -27.01
C PRO A 6 -10.72 -7.19 -26.28
N PHE A 7 -9.53 -7.08 -25.68
CA PHE A 7 -9.12 -5.87 -24.99
C PHE A 7 -8.97 -4.66 -25.92
N VAL A 8 -8.53 -4.86 -27.17
CA VAL A 8 -8.44 -3.81 -28.19
C VAL A 8 -9.84 -3.33 -28.59
N LEU A 9 -10.78 -4.27 -28.75
CA LEU A 9 -12.17 -3.92 -29.01
C LEU A 9 -12.77 -3.09 -27.88
N ASP A 10 -12.50 -3.47 -26.63
CA ASP A 10 -12.95 -2.72 -25.47
C ASP A 10 -12.39 -1.29 -25.45
N GLY A 11 -11.11 -1.10 -25.80
CA GLY A 11 -10.53 0.24 -25.97
C GLY A 11 -11.21 1.07 -27.06
N ILE A 12 -11.53 0.46 -28.21
CA ILE A 12 -12.26 1.11 -29.30
C ILE A 12 -13.68 1.49 -28.85
N LEU A 13 -14.37 0.61 -28.11
CA LEU A 13 -15.71 0.86 -27.58
C LEU A 13 -15.71 1.96 -26.53
N ALA A 14 -14.67 2.05 -25.70
CA ALA A 14 -14.49 3.14 -24.74
C ALA A 14 -14.37 4.50 -25.46
N VAL A 15 -13.52 4.58 -26.49
CA VAL A 15 -13.36 5.80 -27.30
C VAL A 15 -14.64 6.12 -28.11
N ALA A 16 -15.35 5.11 -28.61
CA ALA A 16 -16.62 5.32 -29.30
C ALA A 16 -17.71 5.86 -28.35
N ALA A 17 -17.74 5.37 -27.10
CA ALA A 17 -18.66 5.82 -26.07
C ALA A 17 -18.36 7.26 -25.62
N ILE A 18 -17.08 7.62 -25.41
CA ILE A 18 -16.71 9.00 -25.06
C ILE A 18 -17.05 9.98 -26.19
N HIS A 19 -16.85 9.57 -27.44
CA HIS A 19 -17.26 10.37 -28.59
C HIS A 19 -18.79 10.51 -28.69
N LYS A 20 -19.56 9.46 -28.36
CA LYS A 20 -21.03 9.58 -28.24
C LYS A 20 -21.45 10.51 -27.11
N ALA A 21 -20.73 10.53 -25.98
CA ALA A 21 -20.98 11.48 -24.90
C ALA A 21 -20.79 12.94 -25.34
N HIS A 22 -19.90 13.19 -26.30
CA HIS A 22 -19.74 14.49 -26.97
C HIS A 22 -20.93 14.83 -27.87
N LEU A 23 -21.29 13.92 -28.78
CA LEU A 23 -22.33 14.15 -29.79
C LEU A 23 -23.75 14.19 -29.19
N LEU A 24 -23.97 13.54 -28.04
CA LEU A 24 -25.28 13.43 -27.39
C LEU A 24 -25.26 14.00 -25.96
N PRO A 25 -25.25 15.33 -25.79
CA PRO A 25 -25.14 15.97 -24.46
C PRO A 25 -26.21 15.54 -23.45
N LEU A 26 -27.43 15.25 -23.90
CA LEU A 26 -28.54 14.80 -23.04
C LEU A 26 -28.34 13.39 -22.46
N GLN A 27 -27.43 12.59 -23.02
CA GLN A 27 -27.10 11.24 -22.55
C GLN A 27 -25.63 11.13 -22.15
N ARG A 28 -24.97 12.27 -21.89
CA ARG A 28 -23.53 12.36 -21.66
C ARG A 28 -23.09 11.45 -20.51
N GLU A 29 -23.70 11.55 -19.33
CA GLU A 29 -23.33 10.75 -18.15
C GLU A 29 -23.40 9.26 -18.43
N LYS A 30 -24.51 8.78 -19.01
CA LYS A 30 -24.67 7.39 -19.42
C LYS A 30 -23.54 6.91 -20.33
N TYR A 31 -23.15 7.71 -21.32
CA TYR A 31 -22.09 7.31 -22.24
C TYR A 31 -20.69 7.43 -21.62
N LEU A 32 -20.48 8.31 -20.63
CA LEU A 32 -19.24 8.35 -19.84
C LEU A 32 -19.12 7.11 -18.96
N ASP A 33 -20.20 6.65 -18.33
CA ASP A 33 -20.20 5.40 -17.54
C ASP A 33 -19.88 4.18 -18.41
N ILE A 34 -20.48 4.12 -19.61
CA ILE A 34 -20.18 3.06 -20.59
C ILE A 34 -18.72 3.14 -21.05
N ALA A 35 -18.20 4.35 -21.26
CA ALA A 35 -16.82 4.55 -21.66
C ALA A 35 -15.85 4.06 -20.57
N ALA A 36 -16.12 4.40 -19.30
CA ALA A 36 -15.34 3.93 -18.16
C ALA A 36 -15.41 2.41 -17.99
N TYR A 37 -16.59 1.81 -18.17
CA TYR A 37 -16.77 0.35 -18.11
C TYR A 37 -15.88 -0.38 -19.13
N TYR A 38 -15.94 0.01 -20.41
CA TYR A 38 -15.12 -0.63 -21.44
C TYR A 38 -13.64 -0.33 -21.26
N GLN A 39 -13.28 0.85 -20.77
CA GLN A 39 -11.90 1.21 -20.50
C GLN A 39 -11.30 0.31 -19.41
N THR A 40 -12.01 0.10 -18.30
CA THR A 40 -11.57 -0.79 -17.20
C THR A 40 -11.44 -2.24 -17.69
N ARG A 41 -12.38 -2.70 -18.51
CA ARG A 41 -12.35 -4.07 -19.07
C ARG A 41 -11.19 -4.28 -20.04
N GLY A 42 -10.97 -3.32 -20.94
CA GLY A 42 -9.83 -3.33 -21.85
C GLY A 42 -8.50 -3.26 -21.11
N LEU A 43 -8.39 -2.45 -20.05
CA LEU A 43 -7.19 -2.37 -19.22
C LEU A 43 -6.88 -3.72 -18.55
N GLY A 44 -7.90 -4.46 -18.13
CA GLY A 44 -7.73 -5.82 -17.61
C GLY A 44 -7.03 -6.75 -18.61
N GLY A 45 -7.55 -6.84 -19.84
CA GLY A 45 -6.94 -7.69 -20.87
C GLY A 45 -5.60 -7.16 -21.40
N PHE A 46 -5.39 -5.85 -21.39
CA PHE A 46 -4.11 -5.24 -21.74
C PHE A 46 -3.03 -5.53 -20.69
N ARG A 47 -3.35 -5.47 -19.39
CA ARG A 47 -2.43 -5.88 -18.32
C ARG A 47 -1.98 -7.33 -18.48
N SER A 48 -2.87 -8.22 -18.89
CA SER A 48 -2.51 -9.60 -19.24
C SER A 48 -1.59 -9.70 -20.46
N ALA A 49 -1.73 -8.80 -21.45
CA ALA A 49 -0.84 -8.76 -22.62
C ALA A 49 0.52 -8.12 -22.31
N LEU A 50 0.63 -7.27 -21.28
CA LEU A 50 1.88 -6.61 -20.87
C LEU A 50 2.90 -7.57 -20.24
N PHE A 51 2.48 -8.75 -19.76
CA PHE A 51 3.38 -9.74 -19.13
C PHE A 51 4.52 -10.21 -20.03
N TYR A 52 4.28 -10.25 -21.34
CA TYR A 52 5.28 -10.58 -22.33
C TYR A 52 4.88 -9.92 -23.64
N ILE A 53 5.68 -8.99 -24.16
CA ILE A 53 5.43 -8.36 -25.46
C ILE A 53 6.47 -8.89 -26.43
N GLY A 54 6.00 -9.70 -27.38
CA GLY A 54 6.79 -10.26 -28.45
C GLY A 54 6.11 -10.11 -29.81
N ASP A 55 6.66 -10.76 -30.82
CA ASP A 55 6.26 -10.63 -32.23
C ASP A 55 4.77 -10.90 -32.50
N THR A 56 4.13 -11.69 -31.62
CA THR A 56 2.74 -12.13 -31.76
C THR A 56 1.70 -11.17 -31.15
N ASN A 57 2.08 -10.31 -30.21
CA ASN A 57 1.12 -9.49 -29.45
C ASN A 57 1.50 -8.01 -29.30
N TRP A 58 2.64 -7.55 -29.80
CA TRP A 58 2.98 -6.13 -29.75
C TRP A 58 2.01 -5.24 -30.56
N LYS A 59 1.49 -5.76 -31.68
CA LYS A 59 0.53 -5.05 -32.55
C LYS A 59 -0.79 -4.71 -31.84
N PRO A 60 -1.52 -5.68 -31.25
CA PRO A 60 -2.74 -5.37 -30.50
C PRO A 60 -2.45 -4.54 -29.24
N SER A 61 -1.33 -4.79 -28.56
CA SER A 61 -0.89 -3.96 -27.44
C SER A 61 -0.74 -2.50 -27.85
N PHE A 62 0.00 -2.22 -28.92
CA PHE A 62 0.17 -0.87 -29.48
C PHE A 62 -1.17 -0.21 -29.88
N CYS A 63 -2.10 -0.97 -30.48
CA CYS A 63 -3.43 -0.47 -30.80
C CYS A 63 -4.20 -0.04 -29.55
N PHE A 64 -4.21 -0.86 -28.49
CA PHE A 64 -4.90 -0.51 -27.26
C PHE A 64 -4.25 0.67 -26.54
N SER A 65 -2.91 0.74 -26.50
CA SER A 65 -2.16 1.90 -26.00
C SER A 65 -2.63 3.21 -26.65
N SER A 66 -2.81 3.17 -27.97
CA SER A 66 -3.27 4.32 -28.75
C SER A 66 -4.69 4.71 -28.38
N THR A 67 -5.58 3.74 -28.13
CA THR A 67 -6.96 4.02 -27.66
C THR A 67 -6.99 4.62 -26.26
N ILE A 68 -6.07 4.23 -25.37
CA ILE A 68 -5.94 4.82 -24.03
C ILE A 68 -5.59 6.31 -24.13
N ILE A 69 -4.61 6.66 -24.96
CA ILE A 69 -4.18 8.05 -25.16
C ILE A 69 -5.37 8.89 -25.65
N LEU A 70 -6.09 8.39 -26.66
CA LEU A 70 -7.28 9.06 -27.19
C LEU A 70 -8.39 9.22 -26.14
N TYR A 71 -8.64 8.17 -25.35
CA TYR A 71 -9.62 8.20 -24.27
C TYR A 71 -9.29 9.27 -23.23
N VAL A 72 -8.05 9.35 -22.76
CA VAL A 72 -7.62 10.33 -21.75
C VAL A 72 -7.67 11.76 -22.31
N CYS A 73 -7.22 11.98 -23.55
CA CYS A 73 -7.32 13.28 -24.20
C CYS A 73 -8.77 13.73 -24.38
N ALA A 74 -9.67 12.82 -24.78
CA ALA A 74 -11.09 13.13 -24.93
C ALA A 74 -11.76 13.41 -23.58
N LEU A 75 -11.39 12.69 -22.52
CA LEU A 75 -11.90 12.93 -21.17
C LEU A 75 -11.49 14.32 -20.66
N ALA A 76 -10.24 14.73 -20.88
CA ALA A 76 -9.76 16.08 -20.56
C ALA A 76 -10.49 17.18 -21.36
N ALA A 77 -10.91 16.91 -22.60
CA ALA A 77 -11.73 17.84 -23.38
C ALA A 77 -13.19 17.94 -22.89
N HIS A 78 -13.68 16.97 -22.11
CA HIS A 78 -15.02 16.94 -21.55
C HIS A 78 -15.17 17.65 -20.21
N SER A 79 -14.09 18.00 -19.52
CA SER A 79 -14.13 18.85 -18.33
C SER A 79 -14.44 20.30 -18.76
N ASN A 80 -15.72 20.63 -18.85
CA ASN A 80 -16.21 21.94 -19.30
C ASN A 80 -15.65 23.09 -18.42
N GLY A 81 -14.71 23.87 -18.96
CA GLY A 81 -14.71 25.34 -18.84
C GLY A 81 -14.30 26.00 -17.51
N GLU A 82 -13.95 25.29 -16.44
CA GLU A 82 -13.21 25.90 -15.31
C GLU A 82 -11.72 25.61 -15.48
N PRO A 83 -10.82 26.62 -15.48
CA PRO A 83 -9.38 26.40 -15.43
C PRO A 83 -9.02 25.97 -14.01
N ALA A 84 -9.45 24.78 -13.63
CA ALA A 84 -9.23 24.18 -12.33
C ALA A 84 -7.97 23.30 -12.38
N LEU A 85 -7.25 23.32 -11.27
CA LEU A 85 -6.11 22.48 -10.87
C LEU A 85 -6.19 21.00 -11.31
N GLY A 86 -7.39 20.49 -11.61
CA GLY A 86 -7.64 19.14 -12.12
C GLY A 86 -7.09 18.86 -13.52
N THR A 87 -7.00 19.84 -14.42
CA THR A 87 -6.48 19.62 -15.79
C THR A 87 -5.02 19.19 -15.76
N VAL A 88 -4.23 19.77 -14.86
CA VAL A 88 -2.82 19.43 -14.66
C VAL A 88 -2.69 18.02 -14.06
N SER A 89 -3.54 17.64 -13.11
CA SER A 89 -3.55 16.27 -12.56
C SER A 89 -3.86 15.22 -13.63
N GLU A 90 -4.85 15.46 -14.51
CA GLU A 90 -5.18 14.54 -15.61
C GLU A 90 -4.09 14.48 -16.68
N VAL A 91 -3.43 15.61 -17.00
CA VAL A 91 -2.26 15.63 -17.88
C VAL A 91 -1.07 14.89 -17.26
N LEU A 92 -0.87 14.95 -15.94
CA LEU A 92 0.18 14.19 -15.28
C LEU A 92 -0.14 12.69 -15.22
N LYS A 93 -1.41 12.31 -15.05
CA LYS A 93 -1.83 10.91 -15.21
C LYS A 93 -1.54 10.40 -16.62
N LEU A 94 -1.76 11.23 -17.64
CA LEU A 94 -1.36 10.94 -19.03
C LEU A 94 0.16 10.76 -19.15
N PHE A 95 0.98 11.55 -18.45
CA PHE A 95 2.44 11.42 -18.52
C PHE A 95 2.95 10.11 -17.90
N VAL A 96 2.40 9.73 -16.74
CA VAL A 96 2.73 8.46 -16.07
C VAL A 96 2.35 7.27 -16.96
N LEU A 97 1.15 7.34 -17.54
CA LEU A 97 0.63 6.32 -18.45
C LEU A 97 1.48 6.20 -19.73
N LEU A 98 1.84 7.33 -20.35
CA LEU A 98 2.74 7.38 -21.51
C LEU A 98 4.13 6.82 -21.19
N ARG A 99 4.72 7.11 -20.03
CA ARG A 99 6.03 6.53 -19.68
C ARG A 99 6.01 5.01 -19.58
N GLY A 100 4.94 4.42 -19.04
CA GLY A 100 4.73 2.97 -19.05
C GLY A 100 4.68 2.36 -20.46
N PHE A 101 4.30 3.15 -21.47
CA PHE A 101 4.31 2.72 -22.87
C PHE A 101 5.68 2.80 -23.54
N ARG A 102 6.61 3.63 -23.06
CA ARG A 102 7.96 3.75 -23.65
C ARG A 102 8.75 2.46 -23.48
N SER A 103 8.72 1.84 -22.29
CA SER A 103 9.40 0.57 -22.02
C SER A 103 8.89 -0.56 -22.92
N VAL A 104 7.60 -0.50 -23.28
CA VAL A 104 6.89 -1.44 -24.16
C VAL A 104 7.24 -1.24 -25.65
N LEU A 105 7.42 0.01 -26.10
CA LEU A 105 7.58 0.33 -27.53
C LEU A 105 9.04 0.50 -27.97
N LEU A 106 9.97 0.74 -27.04
CA LEU A 106 11.39 0.88 -27.36
C LEU A 106 11.98 -0.36 -28.08
N PRO A 107 11.60 -1.60 -27.71
CA PRO A 107 12.04 -2.81 -28.43
C PRO A 107 11.47 -2.92 -29.85
N CYS A 108 10.24 -2.42 -30.10
CA CYS A 108 9.52 -2.59 -31.36
C CYS A 108 9.72 -1.40 -32.34
N LYS A 109 10.50 -0.38 -31.98
CA LYS A 109 10.67 0.88 -32.76
C LYS A 109 11.15 0.65 -34.20
N ALA A 110 12.01 -0.34 -34.41
CA ALA A 110 12.49 -0.73 -35.74
C ALA A 110 11.43 -1.47 -36.56
N GLU A 111 10.64 -2.34 -35.92
CA GLU A 111 9.61 -3.16 -36.58
C GLU A 111 8.40 -2.33 -37.01
N ILE A 112 8.01 -1.30 -36.25
CA ILE A 112 6.85 -0.45 -36.58
C ILE A 112 7.00 0.17 -37.99
N ARG A 113 8.22 0.58 -38.36
CA ARG A 113 8.53 1.22 -39.65
C ARG A 113 8.34 0.27 -40.84
N GLU A 114 8.41 -1.04 -40.61
CA GLU A 114 8.26 -2.09 -41.62
C GLU A 114 6.86 -2.74 -41.61
N THR A 115 5.91 -2.18 -40.86
CA THR A 115 4.55 -2.72 -40.72
C THR A 115 3.48 -1.77 -41.26
N GLN A 116 2.23 -2.24 -41.28
CA GLN A 116 1.06 -1.41 -41.58
C GLN A 116 0.87 -0.21 -40.63
N PHE A 117 1.59 -0.15 -39.49
CA PHE A 117 1.60 0.99 -38.57
C PHE A 117 2.64 2.05 -38.92
N ALA A 118 3.47 1.83 -39.94
CA ALA A 118 4.50 2.75 -40.38
C ALA A 118 4.01 4.20 -40.59
N PRO A 119 2.81 4.48 -41.14
CA PRO A 119 2.33 5.86 -41.26
C PRO A 119 2.21 6.60 -39.91
N LEU A 120 1.89 5.89 -38.82
CA LEU A 120 1.81 6.46 -37.48
C LEU A 120 3.20 6.81 -36.93
N SER A 121 4.27 6.12 -37.33
CA SER A 121 5.63 6.44 -36.88
C SER A 121 6.31 7.52 -37.73
N HIS A 122 6.11 7.50 -39.05
CA HIS A 122 6.80 8.40 -39.98
C HIS A 122 6.30 9.85 -39.87
N GLY A 123 5.02 10.05 -39.56
CA GLY A 123 4.47 11.38 -39.32
C GLY A 123 4.89 12.03 -38.00
N ILE A 124 5.30 11.24 -36.99
CA ILE A 124 5.62 11.74 -35.64
C ILE A 124 7.12 11.97 -35.45
N TRP A 125 7.97 11.07 -35.98
CA TRP A 125 9.42 11.08 -35.76
C TRP A 125 10.18 11.52 -37.02
N ILE A 126 9.94 12.77 -37.44
CA ILE A 126 10.54 13.37 -38.64
C ILE A 126 12.04 13.66 -38.52
N VAL A 127 12.59 13.63 -37.30
CA VAL A 127 14.00 13.82 -36.97
C VAL A 127 14.46 12.71 -36.02
N GLU A 128 15.66 12.16 -36.24
CA GLU A 128 16.24 11.15 -35.35
C GLU A 128 16.64 11.74 -34.00
N GLU A 129 16.48 10.98 -32.90
CA GLU A 129 16.70 11.44 -31.51
C GLU A 129 18.08 12.07 -31.25
N ASN A 130 19.09 11.71 -32.04
CA ASN A 130 20.46 12.23 -31.93
C ASN A 130 20.82 13.23 -33.05
N SER A 131 19.83 13.76 -33.78
CA SER A 131 20.11 14.72 -34.85
C SER A 131 20.66 16.04 -34.31
N LYS A 132 21.59 16.62 -35.07
CA LYS A 132 22.13 17.97 -34.83
C LYS A 132 21.08 19.07 -35.02
N ASP A 133 19.92 18.74 -35.59
CA ASP A 133 18.80 19.68 -35.73
C ASP A 133 18.29 20.14 -34.36
N PHE A 134 18.42 19.30 -33.32
CA PHE A 134 18.06 19.68 -31.94
C PHE A 134 19.04 20.67 -31.30
N ASP A 135 20.24 20.85 -31.86
CA ASP A 135 21.26 21.72 -31.29
C ASP A 135 21.02 23.21 -31.59
N ARG A 136 20.05 23.53 -32.47
CA ARG A 136 19.77 24.91 -32.92
C ARG A 136 18.30 25.25 -32.78
N ASP A 137 18.02 26.53 -32.55
CA ASP A 137 16.65 27.03 -32.59
C ASP A 137 16.25 27.24 -34.05
N ILE A 138 15.18 26.57 -34.45
CA ILE A 138 14.69 26.58 -35.81
C ILE A 138 13.45 27.47 -35.85
N PHE A 139 13.45 28.46 -36.74
CA PHE A 139 12.33 29.38 -36.92
C PHE A 139 11.72 29.16 -38.30
N SER A 140 10.40 28.95 -38.33
CA SER A 140 9.62 28.82 -39.55
C SER A 140 8.38 29.70 -39.44
N ASP A 141 8.07 30.46 -40.49
CA ASP A 141 6.86 31.28 -40.54
C ASP A 141 5.57 30.44 -40.64
N ASN A 142 5.69 29.14 -40.98
CA ASN A 142 4.58 28.19 -41.08
C ASN A 142 4.43 27.31 -39.82
N SER A 143 5.07 27.69 -38.70
CA SER A 143 4.94 26.95 -37.43
C SER A 143 3.61 27.28 -36.72
N PRO A 144 2.95 26.29 -36.09
CA PRO A 144 1.79 26.55 -35.23
C PRO A 144 2.17 27.21 -33.89
N LEU A 145 3.46 27.35 -33.58
CA LEU A 145 3.94 27.89 -32.31
C LEU A 145 4.10 29.42 -32.32
N PRO A 146 3.99 30.09 -31.16
CA PRO A 146 4.29 31.51 -31.04
C PRO A 146 5.74 31.83 -31.50
N LYS A 147 5.93 32.96 -32.20
CA LYS A 147 7.24 33.35 -32.75
C LYS A 147 8.32 33.55 -31.67
N ASP A 148 7.91 33.83 -30.43
CA ASP A 148 8.80 34.07 -29.29
C ASP A 148 9.02 32.83 -28.39
N ILE A 149 8.59 31.63 -28.83
CA ILE A 149 8.64 30.42 -28.00
C ILE A 149 10.05 30.07 -27.53
N PHE A 150 11.05 30.12 -28.43
CA PHE A 150 12.44 29.81 -28.09
C PHE A 150 13.05 30.85 -27.14
N ASP A 151 12.75 32.14 -27.35
CA ASP A 151 13.17 33.21 -26.44
C ASP A 151 12.58 33.01 -25.02
N ARG A 152 11.32 32.57 -24.92
CA ARG A 152 10.68 32.27 -23.64
C ARG A 152 11.31 31.06 -22.95
N LEU A 153 11.62 30.01 -23.69
CA LEU A 153 12.30 28.82 -23.16
C LEU A 153 13.70 29.15 -22.66
N HIS A 154 14.47 29.99 -23.37
CA HIS A 154 15.78 30.47 -22.89
C HIS A 154 15.69 31.31 -21.62
N ARG A 155 14.69 32.19 -21.53
CA ARG A 155 14.43 32.96 -20.29
C ARG A 155 14.05 32.05 -19.13
N LEU A 156 13.27 31.00 -19.39
CA LEU A 156 12.87 30.03 -18.38
C LEU A 156 14.08 29.23 -17.87
N THR A 157 14.96 28.77 -18.76
CA THR A 157 16.23 28.14 -18.39
C THR A 157 17.11 29.08 -17.57
N ALA A 158 17.23 30.35 -17.97
CA ALA A 158 18.01 31.35 -17.24
C ALA A 158 17.43 31.64 -15.85
N PHE A 159 16.10 31.67 -15.73
CA PHE A 159 15.39 31.81 -14.47
C PHE A 159 15.69 30.63 -13.53
N PHE A 160 15.53 29.40 -13.99
CA PHE A 160 15.83 28.21 -13.17
C PHE A 160 17.30 28.14 -12.75
N ARG A 161 18.23 28.54 -13.63
CA ARG A 161 19.65 28.61 -13.28
C ARG A 161 19.97 29.62 -12.19
N ARG A 162 19.22 30.73 -12.13
CA ARG A 162 19.45 31.81 -11.17
C ARG A 162 18.76 31.57 -9.83
N GLU A 163 17.52 31.09 -9.86
CA GLU A 163 16.65 31.05 -8.69
C GLU A 163 16.63 29.69 -7.98
N LEU A 164 17.01 28.58 -8.63
CA LEU A 164 16.97 27.26 -8.01
C LEU A 164 18.31 26.85 -7.35
N PRO A 165 18.25 26.17 -6.18
CA PRO A 165 19.40 25.51 -5.56
C PRO A 165 20.06 24.48 -6.49
N GLU A 166 21.38 24.27 -6.35
CA GLU A 166 22.15 23.36 -7.24
C GLU A 166 21.59 21.94 -7.31
N GLY A 167 20.99 21.43 -6.23
CA GLY A 167 20.42 20.08 -6.17
C GLY A 167 19.18 19.86 -7.05
N SER A 168 18.31 20.88 -7.21
CA SER A 168 17.07 20.76 -7.99
C SER A 168 17.22 21.31 -9.41
N ARG A 169 18.20 22.18 -9.66
CA ARG A 169 18.40 22.88 -10.93
C ARG A 169 18.51 21.95 -12.13
N ARG A 170 19.22 20.83 -11.99
CA ARG A 170 19.55 19.93 -13.10
C ARG A 170 18.32 19.37 -13.80
N ASP A 171 17.31 18.96 -13.04
CA ASP A 171 16.13 18.31 -13.61
C ASP A 171 15.16 19.31 -14.25
N TYR A 172 15.09 20.53 -13.73
CA TYR A 172 14.36 21.62 -14.36
C TYR A 172 15.02 22.06 -15.68
N GLU A 173 16.35 22.13 -15.73
CA GLU A 173 17.09 22.39 -16.98
C GLU A 173 16.85 21.29 -18.03
N ILE A 174 16.84 20.02 -17.61
CA ILE A 174 16.52 18.89 -18.49
C ILE A 174 15.08 19.00 -19.00
N ALA A 175 14.10 19.28 -18.14
CA ALA A 175 12.71 19.45 -18.55
C ALA A 175 12.55 20.56 -19.60
N VAL A 176 13.14 21.74 -19.39
CA VAL A 176 13.05 22.84 -20.37
C VAL A 176 13.76 22.48 -21.68
N SER A 177 14.87 21.75 -21.62
CA SER A 177 15.59 21.25 -22.79
C SER A 177 14.74 20.28 -23.62
N GLU A 178 14.04 19.34 -22.98
CA GLU A 178 13.14 18.40 -23.67
C GLU A 178 11.91 19.10 -24.23
N LEU A 179 11.39 20.13 -23.55
CA LEU A 179 10.31 20.98 -24.08
C LEU A 179 10.76 21.75 -25.33
N ARG A 180 12.00 22.24 -25.33
CA ARG A 180 12.62 22.88 -26.49
C ARG A 180 12.73 21.92 -27.68
N LYS A 181 13.13 20.66 -27.46
CA LYS A 181 13.17 19.65 -28.53
C LYS A 181 11.79 19.41 -29.15
N ALA A 182 10.73 19.35 -28.34
CA ALA A 182 9.36 19.25 -28.85
C ALA A 182 8.97 20.47 -29.71
N ALA A 183 9.39 21.68 -29.30
CA ALA A 183 9.17 22.90 -30.08
C ALA A 183 9.92 22.91 -31.43
N VAL A 184 11.14 22.36 -31.47
CA VAL A 184 11.91 22.18 -32.71
C VAL A 184 11.19 21.21 -33.66
N LEU A 185 10.70 20.06 -33.16
CA LEU A 185 9.95 19.08 -33.97
C LEU A 185 8.71 19.71 -34.62
N LEU A 186 7.90 20.42 -33.84
CA LEU A 186 6.70 21.08 -34.34
C LEU A 186 7.00 22.17 -35.36
N THR A 187 8.13 22.87 -35.20
CA THR A 187 8.53 23.92 -36.14
C THR A 187 9.05 23.34 -37.46
N LEU A 188 9.71 22.18 -37.41
CA LEU A 188 10.14 21.43 -38.60
C LEU A 188 8.98 20.79 -39.35
N ALA A 189 7.90 20.43 -38.65
CA ALA A 189 6.69 19.87 -39.26
C ALA A 189 5.93 20.88 -40.14
N GLY A 190 6.15 22.18 -39.94
CA GLY A 190 5.52 23.25 -40.72
C GLY A 190 3.99 23.14 -40.72
N ASP A 191 3.40 23.08 -41.92
CA ASP A 191 1.94 23.04 -42.12
C ASP A 191 1.29 21.67 -41.79
N HIS A 192 2.08 20.66 -41.39
CA HIS A 192 1.61 19.31 -41.12
C HIS A 192 2.01 18.79 -39.72
N PRO A 193 1.66 19.51 -38.63
CA PRO A 193 1.95 19.03 -37.29
C PRO A 193 1.06 17.84 -36.92
N GLU A 194 1.67 16.76 -36.44
CA GLU A 194 0.95 15.59 -35.92
C GLU A 194 0.84 15.66 -34.40
N VAL A 195 -0.32 15.30 -33.83
CA VAL A 195 -0.55 15.32 -32.37
C VAL A 195 0.47 14.47 -31.61
N GLY A 196 0.96 13.42 -32.27
CA GLY A 196 1.98 12.53 -31.73
C GLY A 196 3.30 13.21 -31.36
N MET A 197 3.64 14.32 -32.02
CA MET A 197 4.88 15.08 -31.78
C MET A 197 4.92 15.69 -30.36
N LEU A 198 3.75 15.96 -29.77
CA LEU A 198 3.64 16.50 -28.41
C LEU A 198 3.88 15.45 -27.33
N PHE A 199 3.67 14.17 -27.63
CA PHE A 199 3.85 13.10 -26.64
C PHE A 199 5.31 12.82 -26.31
N PHE A 200 6.27 13.35 -27.09
CA PHE A 200 7.70 13.31 -26.79
C PHE A 200 8.04 13.84 -25.39
N TYR A 201 7.45 14.97 -25.01
CA TYR A 201 7.75 15.64 -23.75
C TYR A 201 7.38 14.79 -22.51
N PRO A 202 6.16 14.22 -22.40
CA PRO A 202 5.81 13.26 -21.34
C PRO A 202 6.81 12.11 -21.13
N TYR A 203 7.42 11.61 -22.22
CA TYR A 203 8.39 10.51 -22.18
C TYR A 203 9.75 10.90 -21.60
N SER A 204 10.11 12.19 -21.65
CA SER A 204 11.49 12.66 -21.44
C SER A 204 11.66 13.63 -20.28
N VAL A 205 10.57 14.21 -19.76
CA VAL A 205 10.60 15.00 -18.52
C VAL A 205 11.18 14.15 -17.37
N PRO A 206 11.91 14.69 -16.39
CA PRO A 206 12.34 13.95 -15.20
C PRO A 206 11.20 13.64 -14.19
N SER A 207 11.29 12.55 -13.44
CA SER A 207 10.23 12.10 -12.51
C SER A 207 9.97 13.07 -11.35
N ASN A 208 11.02 13.74 -10.86
CA ASN A 208 10.89 14.74 -9.81
C ASN A 208 10.13 15.99 -10.28
N ILE A 209 10.23 16.39 -11.54
CA ILE A 209 9.44 17.50 -12.09
C ILE A 209 7.95 17.15 -12.11
N ILE A 210 7.61 15.89 -12.44
CA ILE A 210 6.23 15.40 -12.34
C ILE A 210 5.76 15.43 -10.88
N ALA A 211 6.59 14.99 -9.94
CA ALA A 211 6.28 15.00 -8.52
C ALA A 211 6.08 16.44 -7.99
N ASP A 212 6.92 17.40 -8.41
CA ASP A 212 6.82 18.81 -8.02
C ASP A 212 5.53 19.45 -8.56
N ILE A 213 5.15 19.14 -9.82
CA ILE A 213 3.90 19.61 -10.41
C ILE A 213 2.68 18.95 -9.71
N GLN A 214 2.77 17.67 -9.34
CA GLN A 214 1.72 16.95 -8.60
C GLN A 214 1.54 17.47 -7.17
N ALA A 215 2.63 17.89 -6.52
CA ALA A 215 2.61 18.47 -5.18
C ALA A 215 1.95 19.86 -5.13
N GLY A 216 1.70 20.48 -6.29
CA GLY A 216 1.10 21.81 -6.37
C GLY A 216 2.04 22.92 -5.89
N SER A 217 3.35 22.73 -6.06
CA SER A 217 4.37 23.72 -5.69
C SER A 217 4.86 24.52 -6.92
N PRO A 218 4.12 25.53 -7.42
CA PRO A 218 4.70 26.44 -8.38
C PRO A 218 5.48 27.53 -7.64
N LEU A 219 6.73 27.29 -7.23
CA LEU A 219 7.76 28.33 -6.97
C LEU A 219 7.39 29.57 -6.09
N GLU A 220 6.27 29.58 -5.36
CA GLU A 220 5.86 30.75 -4.56
C GLU A 220 6.79 31.00 -3.38
N GLU A 221 7.43 29.97 -2.83
CA GLU A 221 8.41 30.11 -1.75
C GLU A 221 9.74 30.76 -2.20
N ALA A 222 10.01 30.87 -3.51
CA ALA A 222 11.26 31.47 -4.02
C ALA A 222 11.12 32.96 -4.42
N THR A 223 9.91 33.49 -4.57
CA THR A 223 9.69 34.88 -5.07
C THR A 223 9.17 35.86 -4.02
N SER A 224 8.90 35.43 -2.79
CA SER A 224 8.37 36.31 -1.72
C SER A 224 9.42 37.21 -1.04
N SER A 225 10.61 37.40 -1.63
CA SER A 225 11.70 38.18 -1.03
C SER A 225 12.22 39.31 -1.93
N SER A 226 11.35 40.18 -2.46
CA SER A 226 11.76 41.56 -2.82
C SER A 226 10.61 42.48 -3.27
N VAL A 227 9.91 43.12 -2.34
CA VAL A 227 9.51 44.54 -2.48
C VAL A 227 9.41 45.16 -1.07
N THR A 228 10.51 45.74 -0.60
CA THR A 228 10.47 46.72 0.48
C THR A 228 10.30 48.10 -0.16
N ILE A 229 9.13 48.73 -0.01
CA ILE A 229 8.99 50.19 -0.16
C ILE A 229 8.67 50.73 1.23
N GLY A 230 9.60 51.54 1.75
CA GLY A 230 9.52 52.10 3.10
C GLY A 230 8.62 53.33 3.21
N ALA A 231 8.07 53.49 4.42
CA ALA A 231 7.70 54.72 5.13
C ALA A 231 6.85 54.27 6.33
N GLY A 232 7.00 54.69 7.58
CA GLY A 232 7.84 55.66 8.26
C GLY A 232 7.46 55.57 9.76
N ALA A 233 8.40 55.99 10.60
CA ALA A 233 8.37 56.18 12.06
C ALA A 233 7.05 56.06 12.85
N ALA A 234 7.08 55.34 13.98
CA ALA A 234 6.92 55.95 15.31
C ALA A 234 7.27 54.96 16.44
N SER A 235 7.96 55.52 17.44
CA SER A 235 8.50 54.93 18.67
C SER A 235 7.44 54.52 19.71
N SER A 236 7.74 53.47 20.50
CA SER A 236 7.73 53.56 21.97
C SER A 236 8.27 52.29 22.65
N PHE A 237 9.15 52.52 23.62
CA PHE A 237 9.74 51.59 24.60
C PHE A 237 8.70 50.75 25.39
N SER A 238 9.02 49.49 25.72
CA SER A 238 9.19 49.08 27.12
C SER A 238 9.93 47.74 27.25
N THR A 239 10.82 47.70 28.23
CA THR A 239 11.75 46.65 28.67
C THR A 239 11.06 45.53 29.45
N GLY A 240 11.53 44.28 29.34
CA GLY A 240 11.11 43.20 30.25
C GLY A 240 11.63 41.79 29.92
N THR A 241 12.93 41.59 30.14
CA THR A 241 13.67 40.36 30.53
C THR A 241 13.13 38.96 30.15
N THR A 242 13.97 38.28 29.37
CA THR A 242 14.06 36.86 29.02
C THR A 242 14.08 35.86 30.19
N VAL A 243 13.49 34.68 29.98
CA VAL A 243 14.14 33.38 30.29
C VAL A 243 13.86 32.43 29.13
N GLY A 244 14.89 32.13 28.34
CA GLY A 244 14.81 31.30 27.13
C GLY A 244 14.84 29.81 27.43
N VAL A 245 13.95 29.07 26.78
CA VAL A 245 14.09 27.64 26.51
C VAL A 245 14.66 27.53 25.09
N PRO A 246 15.71 26.72 24.82
CA PRO A 246 16.29 26.61 23.48
C PRO A 246 15.28 25.96 22.54
N ASN A 247 14.84 26.71 21.52
CA ASN A 247 13.96 26.23 20.48
C ASN A 247 14.82 25.58 19.37
N ASN A 248 15.05 24.27 19.47
CA ASN A 248 15.81 23.49 18.49
C ASN A 248 14.93 22.87 17.38
N ASP A 249 13.70 23.34 17.19
CA ASP A 249 12.71 22.71 16.29
C ASP A 249 12.82 23.08 14.80
N LYS A 250 13.96 23.63 14.32
CA LYS A 250 14.05 24.13 12.93
C LYS A 250 14.67 23.19 11.88
N ASP A 251 15.14 22.01 12.24
CA ASP A 251 15.78 21.06 11.30
C ASP A 251 15.08 19.69 11.19
N ARG A 252 13.79 19.59 11.50
CA ARG A 252 13.04 18.36 11.21
C ARG A 252 12.65 18.32 9.72
N THR A 253 13.26 17.39 8.99
CA THR A 253 12.81 16.90 7.68
C THR A 253 11.29 16.77 7.69
N LYS A 254 10.56 17.52 6.83
CA LYS A 254 9.09 17.43 6.74
C LYS A 254 8.71 15.96 6.52
N ILE A 255 7.99 15.36 7.47
CA ILE A 255 7.49 13.99 7.34
C ILE A 255 6.47 13.98 6.20
N THR A 256 6.72 13.21 5.15
CA THR A 256 5.73 13.00 4.08
C THR A 256 4.65 12.06 4.60
N VAL A 257 3.38 12.50 4.61
CA VAL A 257 2.21 11.70 5.02
C VAL A 257 1.57 10.98 3.82
N ALA A 258 2.41 10.54 2.89
CA ALA A 258 1.97 10.02 1.60
C ALA A 258 1.24 8.67 1.76
N PHE A 259 1.70 7.83 2.69
CA PHE A 259 1.05 6.56 2.97
C PHE A 259 -0.35 6.77 3.56
N LEU A 260 -0.51 7.65 4.55
CA LEU A 260 -1.82 7.94 5.14
C LEU A 260 -2.78 8.54 4.11
N LEU A 261 -2.31 9.43 3.21
CA LEU A 261 -3.13 9.96 2.12
C LEU A 261 -3.58 8.87 1.14
N GLY A 262 -2.67 7.96 0.77
CA GLY A 262 -3.01 6.83 -0.10
C GLY A 262 -3.96 5.83 0.57
N LEU A 263 -3.70 5.48 1.83
CA LEU A 263 -4.50 4.56 2.64
C LEU A 263 -5.94 5.06 2.86
N THR A 264 -6.10 6.37 3.02
CA THR A 264 -7.39 7.00 3.33
C THR A 264 -8.12 7.51 2.08
N ASN A 265 -7.53 7.35 0.89
CA ASN A 265 -8.09 7.87 -0.36
C ASN A 265 -9.51 7.32 -0.58
N PRO A 266 -10.55 8.18 -0.53
CA PRO A 266 -11.93 7.72 -0.65
C PRO A 266 -12.27 7.21 -2.05
N ASN A 267 -11.45 7.56 -3.06
CA ASN A 267 -11.63 7.16 -4.45
C ASN A 267 -10.93 5.84 -4.80
N SER A 268 -10.25 5.19 -3.84
CA SER A 268 -9.68 3.85 -4.06
C SER A 268 -10.76 2.79 -3.89
N ASP A 269 -10.88 1.85 -4.83
CA ASP A 269 -11.88 0.78 -4.75
C ASP A 269 -11.66 -0.13 -3.53
N ASN A 270 -10.42 -0.25 -3.06
CA ASN A 270 -10.07 -0.97 -1.84
C ASN A 270 -8.69 -0.54 -1.31
N ILE A 271 -8.44 -0.75 -0.01
CA ILE A 271 -7.15 -0.44 0.62
C ILE A 271 -6.07 -1.44 0.18
N LEU A 272 -6.43 -2.69 -0.09
CA LEU A 272 -5.50 -3.75 -0.46
C LEU A 272 -4.80 -3.49 -1.81
N GLU A 273 -5.45 -2.80 -2.72
CA GLU A 273 -4.96 -2.42 -4.04
C GLU A 273 -3.96 -1.28 -3.94
N PHE A 274 -4.19 -0.29 -3.07
CA PHE A 274 -3.16 0.69 -2.72
C PHE A 274 -1.94 -0.02 -2.14
N LEU A 275 -2.13 -0.93 -1.17
CA LEU A 275 -1.05 -1.71 -0.57
C LEU A 275 -0.37 -2.68 -1.56
N ALA A 276 -1.06 -3.09 -2.63
CA ALA A 276 -0.51 -3.93 -3.69
C ALA A 276 0.27 -3.11 -4.75
N ASN A 277 -0.23 -1.94 -5.14
CA ASN A 277 0.43 -1.04 -6.10
C ASN A 277 1.71 -0.44 -5.50
N GLU A 278 1.66 -0.07 -4.22
CA GLU A 278 2.82 0.35 -3.45
C GLU A 278 3.85 -0.79 -3.33
N ALA A 279 3.39 -2.06 -3.31
CA ALA A 279 4.27 -3.23 -3.40
C ALA A 279 4.93 -3.41 -4.76
N ALA A 280 4.19 -3.20 -5.84
CA ALA A 280 4.68 -3.36 -7.21
C ALA A 280 5.78 -2.33 -7.55
N SER A 281 5.62 -1.06 -7.14
CA SER A 281 6.61 0.00 -7.40
C SER A 281 8.00 -0.25 -6.78
N ARG A 282 8.13 -1.21 -5.86
CA ARG A 282 9.40 -1.59 -5.20
C ARG A 282 10.33 -2.41 -6.10
N THR A 283 9.81 -3.02 -7.18
CA THR A 283 10.52 -4.00 -8.00
C THR A 283 11.08 -3.43 -9.32
N GLU A 284 10.69 -2.22 -9.71
CA GLU A 284 11.09 -1.62 -11.00
C GLU A 284 12.47 -0.91 -10.96
N GLY A 285 13.17 -0.96 -9.82
CA GLY A 285 14.47 -0.28 -9.62
C GLY A 285 15.72 -1.08 -10.00
N GLU A 286 15.62 -2.36 -10.34
CA GLU A 286 16.76 -3.18 -10.79
C GLU A 286 16.99 -3.00 -12.30
N GLY A 287 17.63 -1.88 -12.66
CA GLY A 287 18.14 -1.67 -14.02
C GLY A 287 19.33 -2.59 -14.30
N THR A 288 19.15 -3.56 -15.19
CA THR A 288 20.25 -4.27 -15.85
C THR A 288 20.90 -3.32 -16.88
N ASP A 289 22.14 -2.89 -16.63
CA ASP A 289 22.94 -2.10 -17.58
C ASP A 289 23.46 -3.01 -18.72
N PRO A 290 23.07 -2.79 -19.99
CA PRO A 290 23.41 -3.68 -21.09
C PRO A 290 24.83 -3.45 -21.68
N SER A 291 25.71 -2.69 -21.02
CA SER A 291 26.98 -2.25 -21.65
C SER A 291 28.28 -2.96 -21.22
N MET A 292 28.27 -3.94 -20.30
CA MET A 292 29.50 -4.67 -19.93
C MET A 292 29.49 -6.15 -20.36
N ARG A 293 30.30 -6.48 -21.37
CA ARG A 293 30.69 -7.89 -21.68
C ARG A 293 31.80 -8.34 -20.72
N PRO A 294 31.72 -9.52 -20.08
CA PRO A 294 32.82 -10.05 -19.29
C PRO A 294 33.81 -10.87 -20.14
N THR A 295 35.09 -10.58 -20.00
CA THR A 295 36.20 -11.50 -20.32
C THR A 295 36.65 -12.24 -19.06
N PRO A 296 36.95 -13.56 -19.10
CA PRO A 296 37.23 -14.35 -17.90
C PRO A 296 38.73 -14.45 -17.58
N PRO A 297 39.14 -14.51 -16.29
CA PRO A 297 40.40 -15.14 -15.88
C PRO A 297 40.21 -16.63 -15.52
N GLN A 298 41.28 -17.40 -15.72
CA GLN A 298 41.36 -18.88 -15.68
C GLN A 298 41.77 -19.47 -14.30
N TYR A 299 41.37 -20.75 -14.11
CA TYR A 299 41.83 -21.85 -13.19
C TYR A 299 40.94 -22.23 -11.98
N PRO A 300 40.91 -23.52 -11.51
CA PRO A 300 40.48 -24.77 -12.19
C PRO A 300 39.54 -25.64 -11.26
N PRO A 301 39.17 -26.91 -11.58
CA PRO A 301 37.79 -27.31 -11.90
C PRO A 301 37.05 -28.09 -10.79
N GLY A 302 35.75 -27.86 -10.70
CA GLY A 302 34.82 -28.65 -9.90
C GLY A 302 33.51 -27.92 -9.54
N THR A 303 33.35 -26.66 -9.94
CA THR A 303 32.11 -25.90 -9.90
C THR A 303 31.29 -26.21 -11.15
N LEU A 304 30.17 -26.91 -10.97
CA LEU A 304 29.05 -26.78 -11.91
C LEU A 304 28.34 -25.48 -11.55
N ILE A 305 28.64 -24.48 -12.36
CA ILE A 305 27.87 -23.25 -12.48
C ILE A 305 26.51 -23.68 -13.02
N ASP A 306 25.44 -23.46 -12.25
CA ASP A 306 24.10 -23.46 -12.82
C ASP A 306 23.69 -22.01 -13.03
N GLU A 307 23.84 -21.58 -14.28
CA GLU A 307 23.24 -20.37 -14.83
C GLU A 307 21.75 -20.64 -14.95
N ASP A 308 20.91 -20.03 -14.12
CA ASP A 308 19.50 -19.78 -14.43
C ASP A 308 18.88 -18.79 -13.43
N PHE A 309 18.99 -17.50 -13.75
CA PHE A 309 18.16 -16.44 -13.17
C PHE A 309 17.62 -15.58 -14.30
N THR A 310 16.58 -16.07 -14.97
CA THR A 310 15.77 -15.25 -15.85
C THR A 310 14.29 -15.60 -15.72
N PHE A 311 13.47 -14.55 -15.62
CA PHE A 311 12.03 -14.50 -15.90
C PHE A 311 11.02 -15.02 -14.84
N LEU A 312 10.66 -14.16 -13.88
CA LEU A 312 9.30 -14.06 -13.31
C LEU A 312 9.03 -12.61 -12.82
N PRO A 313 8.10 -11.83 -13.42
CA PRO A 313 7.84 -10.46 -13.03
C PRO A 313 6.73 -10.39 -11.96
N TYR A 314 7.03 -10.81 -10.73
CA TYR A 314 6.22 -10.50 -9.54
C TYR A 314 7.05 -10.67 -8.26
N GLY A 315 7.77 -9.61 -7.87
CA GLY A 315 8.61 -9.60 -6.66
C GLY A 315 7.83 -9.16 -5.42
N PHE A 316 7.11 -10.10 -4.78
CA PHE A 316 6.72 -9.96 -3.37
C PHE A 316 7.65 -10.78 -2.43
N ALA A 317 8.75 -11.32 -2.93
CA ALA A 317 9.53 -12.37 -2.25
C ALA A 317 10.90 -11.92 -1.68
N SER A 318 11.06 -10.67 -1.22
CA SER A 318 12.28 -10.28 -0.47
C SER A 318 12.01 -9.43 0.78
N SER A 319 10.77 -9.42 1.25
CA SER A 319 10.34 -8.62 2.41
C SER A 319 10.22 -9.51 3.65
N PHE A 320 11.08 -9.24 4.64
CA PHE A 320 11.24 -9.90 5.94
C PHE A 320 12.13 -11.16 5.95
N ALA A 321 13.44 -10.91 5.98
CA ALA A 321 14.33 -11.71 6.81
C ALA A 321 14.25 -11.16 8.26
N PRO A 322 14.44 -11.99 9.30
CA PRO A 322 14.85 -11.51 10.61
C PRO A 322 16.11 -10.65 10.46
N GLU A 323 16.27 -9.70 11.36
CA GLU A 323 17.48 -8.92 11.62
C GLU A 323 18.77 -9.53 11.04
N PHE A 324 19.27 -9.00 9.93
CA PHE A 324 20.68 -9.15 9.60
C PHE A 324 21.47 -8.26 10.57
N MET A 325 21.97 -8.84 11.66
CA MET A 325 23.13 -8.31 12.36
C MET A 325 24.39 -9.12 12.01
N ASP A 326 25.46 -8.36 11.78
CA ASP A 326 26.86 -8.71 11.56
C ASP A 326 27.21 -9.73 10.45
N PHE A 327 27.64 -9.15 9.32
CA PHE A 327 28.53 -9.77 8.35
C PHE A 327 29.78 -10.35 9.06
N GLN A 328 29.82 -11.67 9.29
CA GLN A 328 31.04 -12.49 9.15
C GLN A 328 30.94 -14.00 9.47
N SER A 329 29.79 -14.58 9.85
CA SER A 329 29.84 -15.91 10.51
C SER A 329 28.84 -16.99 10.07
N LEU A 330 28.49 -17.11 8.79
CA LEU A 330 27.69 -18.25 8.30
C LEU A 330 28.08 -18.73 6.88
N GLU A 331 29.38 -18.89 6.62
CA GLU A 331 29.86 -19.93 5.69
C GLU A 331 29.93 -21.24 6.47
N THR A 332 28.81 -21.94 6.62
CA THR A 332 28.71 -23.40 6.88
C THR A 332 27.31 -23.70 7.35
N LEU A 333 26.50 -24.29 6.47
CA LEU A 333 25.59 -25.40 6.77
C LEU A 333 24.99 -25.87 5.44
N SER A 334 25.39 -27.09 5.07
CA SER A 334 25.18 -27.70 3.78
C SER A 334 23.79 -28.30 3.62
N THR A 335 23.29 -28.24 2.38
CA THR A 335 22.64 -29.31 1.60
C THR A 335 21.77 -30.31 2.37
N ASP A 336 20.45 -30.20 2.23
CA ASP A 336 19.68 -31.19 1.47
C ASP A 336 18.19 -30.82 1.38
N THR A 337 17.61 -31.11 0.21
CA THR A 337 16.17 -31.12 -0.15
C THR A 337 15.41 -29.79 -0.22
N LEU A 338 15.43 -29.16 -1.40
CA LEU A 338 14.26 -28.44 -1.93
C LEU A 338 13.88 -29.05 -3.30
N PRO A 339 12.67 -29.60 -3.46
CA PRO A 339 12.17 -29.95 -4.79
C PRO A 339 11.68 -28.70 -5.52
N SER A 340 12.00 -28.65 -6.80
CA SER A 340 11.48 -27.75 -7.82
C SER A 340 9.96 -27.93 -7.98
N THR A 341 9.15 -26.95 -7.57
CA THR A 341 7.82 -26.69 -8.14
C THR A 341 7.21 -25.40 -7.59
N THR A 342 6.60 -24.60 -8.46
CA THR A 342 5.65 -23.51 -8.17
C THR A 342 4.33 -24.00 -7.52
N ALA A 343 4.32 -25.21 -6.95
CA ALA A 343 3.15 -25.88 -6.42
C ALA A 343 2.89 -25.50 -4.96
N SER A 344 1.61 -25.50 -4.58
CA SER A 344 1.22 -25.37 -3.17
C SER A 344 1.87 -26.48 -2.33
N PRO A 345 2.37 -26.19 -1.11
CA PRO A 345 2.90 -27.22 -0.21
C PRO A 345 1.79 -28.10 0.39
N PHE A 346 0.52 -27.79 0.12
CA PHE A 346 -0.64 -28.51 0.62
C PHE A 346 -1.17 -29.50 -0.42
N ASP A 347 -1.59 -30.67 0.06
CA ASP A 347 -2.18 -31.71 -0.79
C ASP A 347 -3.70 -31.47 -0.99
N PRO A 348 -4.17 -31.19 -2.22
CA PRO A 348 -5.58 -30.98 -2.51
C PRO A 348 -6.48 -32.17 -2.16
N GLU A 349 -5.99 -33.41 -2.26
CA GLU A 349 -6.80 -34.59 -1.93
C GLU A 349 -7.22 -34.58 -0.46
N SER A 350 -6.29 -34.22 0.44
CA SER A 350 -6.53 -34.11 1.88
C SER A 350 -7.58 -33.04 2.27
N TRP A 351 -7.87 -32.10 1.38
CA TRP A 351 -8.81 -30.99 1.62
C TRP A 351 -10.14 -31.16 0.90
N SER A 352 -10.27 -32.14 0.00
CA SER A 352 -11.43 -32.30 -0.90
C SER A 352 -12.78 -32.42 -0.18
N SER A 353 -12.84 -33.22 0.90
CA SER A 353 -14.08 -33.33 1.69
C SER A 353 -14.46 -32.02 2.39
N ARG A 354 -13.46 -31.31 2.95
CA ARG A 354 -13.70 -30.05 3.66
C ARG A 354 -14.04 -28.91 2.70
N ALA A 355 -13.45 -28.90 1.51
CA ALA A 355 -13.80 -28.00 0.42
C ALA A 355 -15.29 -28.15 0.02
N ALA A 356 -15.76 -29.40 -0.15
CA ALA A 356 -17.16 -29.67 -0.41
C ALA A 356 -18.07 -29.23 0.75
N ASP A 357 -17.68 -29.51 2.00
CA ASP A 357 -18.43 -29.06 3.18
C ASP A 357 -18.52 -27.54 3.28
N ILE A 358 -17.46 -26.80 2.90
CA ILE A 358 -17.46 -25.34 2.86
C ILE A 358 -18.54 -24.84 1.90
N VAL A 359 -18.58 -25.38 0.68
CA VAL A 359 -19.57 -24.99 -0.34
C VAL A 359 -20.98 -25.30 0.14
N SER A 360 -21.21 -26.50 0.68
CA SER A 360 -22.50 -26.92 1.22
C SER A 360 -22.96 -26.00 2.36
N ASP A 361 -22.09 -25.74 3.34
CA ASP A 361 -22.43 -24.90 4.49
C ASP A 361 -22.70 -23.45 4.08
N LEU A 362 -21.94 -22.89 3.13
CA LEU A 362 -22.20 -21.55 2.60
C LEU A 362 -23.56 -21.50 1.89
N HIS A 363 -23.91 -22.54 1.13
CA HIS A 363 -25.22 -22.65 0.49
C HIS A 363 -26.35 -22.69 1.53
N ASP A 364 -26.18 -23.44 2.62
CA ASP A 364 -27.15 -23.51 3.71
C ASP A 364 -27.31 -22.17 4.43
N VAL A 365 -26.20 -21.46 4.70
CA VAL A 365 -26.24 -20.11 5.29
C VAL A 365 -26.96 -19.14 4.36
N HIS A 366 -26.73 -19.22 3.05
CA HIS A 366 -27.42 -18.40 2.06
C HIS A 366 -28.93 -18.65 2.08
N ASN A 367 -29.36 -19.92 2.03
CA ASN A 367 -30.78 -20.28 2.07
C ASN A 367 -31.43 -19.82 3.39
N ASN A 368 -30.75 -20.02 4.52
CA ASN A 368 -31.23 -19.56 5.81
C ASN A 368 -31.38 -18.04 5.90
N LEU A 369 -30.44 -17.27 5.34
CA LEU A 369 -30.52 -15.81 5.29
C LEU A 369 -31.69 -15.36 4.42
N ARG A 370 -31.93 -16.01 3.27
CA ARG A 370 -33.09 -15.71 2.42
C ARG A 370 -34.45 -15.95 3.10
N GLU A 371 -34.51 -16.90 4.02
CA GLU A 371 -35.73 -17.21 4.77
C GLU A 371 -35.94 -16.26 5.95
N ILE A 372 -34.88 -15.90 6.67
CA ILE A 372 -34.97 -15.21 7.97
C ILE A 372 -34.79 -13.70 7.85
N ASP A 373 -34.00 -13.21 6.89
CA ASP A 373 -33.70 -11.78 6.73
C ASP A 373 -34.43 -11.20 5.50
N PRO A 374 -35.49 -10.40 5.70
CA PRO A 374 -36.22 -9.77 4.61
C PRO A 374 -35.40 -8.80 3.76
N TRP A 375 -34.24 -8.36 4.28
CA TRP A 375 -33.35 -7.40 3.64
C TRP A 375 -32.15 -8.07 2.97
N TYR A 376 -32.05 -9.40 3.02
CA TYR A 376 -30.99 -10.13 2.36
C TYR A 376 -31.25 -10.24 0.85
N ASP A 377 -30.38 -9.63 0.06
CA ASP A 377 -30.44 -9.59 -1.41
C ASP A 377 -29.29 -10.34 -2.10
N GLY A 378 -28.48 -11.08 -1.32
CA GLY A 378 -27.35 -11.83 -1.85
C GLY A 378 -27.78 -12.92 -2.83
N SER A 379 -26.92 -13.20 -3.82
CA SER A 379 -27.07 -14.31 -4.76
C SER A 379 -26.01 -15.38 -4.51
N PHE A 380 -26.35 -16.64 -4.69
CA PHE A 380 -25.40 -17.76 -4.60
C PHE A 380 -25.41 -18.59 -5.87
N ASN A 381 -24.28 -18.63 -6.58
CA ASN A 381 -24.08 -19.51 -7.72
C ASN A 381 -23.24 -20.71 -7.27
N LEU A 382 -23.82 -21.91 -7.34
CA LEU A 382 -23.18 -23.14 -6.87
C LEU A 382 -21.93 -23.48 -7.68
N GLU A 383 -22.00 -23.45 -9.02
CA GLU A 383 -20.86 -23.76 -9.89
C GLU A 383 -19.67 -22.82 -9.64
N THR A 384 -19.94 -21.54 -9.42
CA THR A 384 -18.92 -20.55 -9.07
C THR A 384 -18.32 -20.84 -7.70
N ALA A 385 -19.16 -21.21 -6.71
CA ALA A 385 -18.69 -21.56 -5.38
C ALA A 385 -17.80 -22.83 -5.39
N GLU A 386 -18.21 -23.85 -6.15
CA GLU A 386 -17.44 -25.09 -6.35
C GLU A 386 -16.10 -24.84 -7.03
N SER A 387 -16.06 -23.95 -8.02
CA SER A 387 -14.82 -23.53 -8.68
C SER A 387 -13.88 -22.80 -7.71
N VAL A 388 -14.37 -21.73 -7.09
CA VAL A 388 -13.60 -20.86 -6.18
C VAL A 388 -13.08 -21.61 -4.97
N PHE A 389 -13.92 -22.45 -4.35
CA PHE A 389 -13.57 -23.19 -3.15
C PHE A 389 -13.18 -24.64 -3.43
N SER A 390 -12.77 -24.95 -4.67
CA SER A 390 -12.14 -26.23 -4.97
C SER A 390 -10.90 -26.44 -4.09
N ALA A 391 -10.59 -27.69 -3.79
CA ALA A 391 -9.44 -28.00 -2.94
C ALA A 391 -8.12 -27.45 -3.52
N GLU A 392 -7.97 -27.48 -4.85
CA GLU A 392 -6.81 -26.91 -5.55
C GLU A 392 -6.70 -25.39 -5.35
N ASN A 393 -7.81 -24.66 -5.54
CA ASN A 393 -7.83 -23.22 -5.33
C ASN A 393 -7.59 -22.86 -3.86
N LEU A 394 -8.19 -23.59 -2.91
CA LEU A 394 -7.92 -23.38 -1.49
C LEU A 394 -6.44 -23.61 -1.15
N CYS A 395 -5.80 -24.66 -1.68
CA CYS A 395 -4.37 -24.92 -1.50
C CYS A 395 -3.51 -23.76 -2.07
N ASN A 396 -3.84 -23.27 -3.26
CA ASN A 396 -3.11 -22.18 -3.92
C ASN A 396 -3.29 -20.84 -3.19
N PHE A 397 -4.51 -20.56 -2.74
CA PHE A 397 -4.79 -19.37 -1.95
C PHE A 397 -4.11 -19.44 -0.59
N ALA A 398 -4.15 -20.58 0.10
CA ALA A 398 -3.46 -20.75 1.38
C ALA A 398 -1.94 -20.59 1.24
N ALA A 399 -1.34 -21.15 0.20
CA ALA A 399 0.07 -20.93 -0.10
C ALA A 399 0.39 -19.43 -0.31
N THR A 400 -0.49 -18.72 -1.01
CA THR A 400 -0.38 -17.26 -1.20
C THR A 400 -0.52 -16.51 0.13
N TYR A 401 -1.45 -16.92 1.00
CA TYR A 401 -1.60 -16.33 2.34
C TYR A 401 -0.30 -16.45 3.14
N PHE A 402 0.27 -17.65 3.29
CA PHE A 402 1.50 -17.84 4.08
C PHE A 402 2.73 -17.14 3.48
N ARG A 403 2.78 -17.03 2.16
CA ARG A 403 3.86 -16.31 1.47
C ARG A 403 3.75 -14.79 1.66
N VAL A 404 2.53 -14.25 1.76
CA VAL A 404 2.29 -12.81 1.63
C VAL A 404 1.69 -12.19 2.88
N SER A 405 0.53 -12.68 3.30
CA SER A 405 -0.30 -12.04 4.33
C SER A 405 0.11 -12.44 5.74
N HIS A 406 0.65 -13.64 5.92
CA HIS A 406 1.13 -14.15 7.21
C HIS A 406 2.23 -13.27 7.81
N LEU A 407 3.01 -12.55 6.99
CA LEU A 407 4.05 -11.65 7.45
C LEU A 407 3.49 -10.45 8.24
N ASP A 408 2.37 -9.87 7.77
CA ASP A 408 1.70 -8.74 8.42
C ASP A 408 0.63 -9.19 9.43
N PHE A 409 0.13 -10.41 9.28
CA PHE A 409 -0.97 -10.97 10.05
C PHE A 409 -0.69 -12.41 10.56
N PRO A 410 0.38 -12.63 11.34
CA PRO A 410 0.82 -13.96 11.77
C PRO A 410 0.01 -14.50 12.94
N ILE A 411 -1.31 -14.66 12.79
CA ILE A 411 -2.17 -15.23 13.85
C ILE A 411 -2.33 -16.75 13.75
N VAL A 412 -1.88 -17.37 12.65
CA VAL A 412 -1.97 -18.82 12.38
C VAL A 412 -0.59 -19.45 12.54
N HIS A 413 -0.48 -20.56 13.25
CA HIS A 413 0.79 -21.28 13.38
C HIS A 413 1.05 -22.05 12.08
N ARG A 414 2.08 -21.66 11.33
CA ARG A 414 2.33 -22.23 9.99
C ARG A 414 2.53 -23.75 10.02
N PRO A 415 3.30 -24.35 10.95
CA PRO A 415 3.48 -25.80 11.03
C PRO A 415 2.21 -26.61 11.32
N ASP A 416 1.25 -26.06 12.07
CA ASP A 416 0.03 -26.80 12.47
C ASP A 416 -1.11 -26.66 11.46
N PHE A 417 -1.01 -25.71 10.53
CA PHE A 417 -2.04 -25.46 9.53
C PHE A 417 -1.97 -26.44 8.36
N GLY A 418 -3.14 -26.80 7.83
CA GLY A 418 -3.27 -27.60 6.61
C GLY A 418 -3.29 -29.10 6.84
N THR A 419 -3.24 -29.53 8.12
CA THR A 419 -3.42 -30.93 8.51
C THR A 419 -4.86 -31.38 8.29
N GLU A 420 -5.14 -32.69 8.38
CA GLU A 420 -6.50 -33.25 8.34
C GLU A 420 -7.44 -32.68 9.44
N ARG A 421 -6.86 -32.12 10.50
CA ARG A 421 -7.59 -31.60 11.66
C ARG A 421 -7.98 -30.12 11.53
N THR A 422 -7.36 -29.38 10.62
CA THR A 422 -7.63 -27.95 10.44
C THR A 422 -9.11 -27.72 10.15
N ASN A 423 -9.75 -26.87 10.95
CA ASN A 423 -11.16 -26.55 10.85
C ASN A 423 -11.47 -25.86 9.51
N LYS A 424 -12.59 -26.26 8.90
CA LYS A 424 -13.07 -25.71 7.62
C LYS A 424 -13.29 -24.19 7.64
N LEU A 425 -13.66 -23.60 8.78
CA LEU A 425 -13.79 -22.15 8.93
C LEU A 425 -12.44 -21.45 8.76
N LEU A 426 -11.37 -22.02 9.32
CA LEU A 426 -10.03 -21.48 9.18
C LEU A 426 -9.49 -21.69 7.77
N LEU A 427 -9.72 -22.86 7.15
CA LEU A 427 -9.38 -23.10 5.74
C LEU A 427 -10.04 -22.07 4.83
N LEU A 428 -11.35 -21.83 4.98
CA LEU A 428 -12.10 -20.83 4.22
C LEU A 428 -11.51 -19.42 4.42
N ALA A 429 -11.26 -19.01 5.66
CA ALA A 429 -10.78 -17.68 5.96
C ALA A 429 -9.34 -17.45 5.46
N VAL A 430 -8.45 -18.45 5.57
CA VAL A 430 -7.09 -18.42 5.00
C VAL A 430 -7.17 -18.34 3.48
N GLY A 431 -8.01 -19.17 2.85
CA GLY A 431 -8.22 -19.18 1.40
C GLY A 431 -8.74 -17.84 0.87
N LEU A 432 -9.78 -17.27 1.50
CA LEU A 432 -10.30 -15.96 1.10
C LEU A 432 -9.25 -14.85 1.26
N SER A 433 -8.49 -14.86 2.35
CA SER A 433 -7.42 -13.88 2.58
C SER A 433 -6.29 -14.00 1.56
N GLY A 434 -5.92 -15.24 1.22
CA GLY A 434 -4.95 -15.55 0.19
C GLY A 434 -5.40 -15.10 -1.20
N SER A 435 -6.66 -15.35 -1.55
CA SER A 435 -7.23 -14.98 -2.87
C SER A 435 -7.09 -13.49 -3.16
N LEU A 436 -7.25 -12.63 -2.15
CA LEU A 436 -7.14 -11.18 -2.30
C LEU A 436 -5.73 -10.69 -2.63
N ARG A 437 -4.73 -11.55 -2.43
CA ARG A 437 -3.31 -11.29 -2.73
C ARG A 437 -2.79 -12.20 -3.84
N SER A 438 -3.65 -13.01 -4.45
CA SER A 438 -3.31 -13.85 -5.60
C SER A 438 -3.32 -13.05 -6.90
N PRO A 439 -2.57 -13.48 -7.92
CA PRO A 439 -2.66 -12.90 -9.26
C PRO A 439 -4.11 -12.94 -9.78
N PRO A 440 -4.57 -11.93 -10.54
CA PRO A 440 -5.95 -11.88 -11.04
C PRO A 440 -6.28 -13.11 -11.89
N SER A 441 -7.35 -13.82 -11.50
CA SER A 441 -8.01 -14.89 -12.24
C SER A 441 -9.52 -14.80 -12.01
N ASP A 442 -10.32 -15.51 -12.81
CA ASP A 442 -11.77 -15.52 -12.65
C ASP A 442 -12.19 -15.96 -11.24
N ASP A 443 -11.57 -17.02 -10.71
CA ASP A 443 -11.82 -17.52 -9.35
C ASP A 443 -11.41 -16.50 -8.27
N VAL A 444 -10.26 -15.84 -8.44
CA VAL A 444 -9.78 -14.80 -7.50
C VAL A 444 -10.74 -13.60 -7.45
N LEU A 445 -11.26 -13.19 -8.61
CA LEU A 445 -12.23 -12.11 -8.69
C LEU A 445 -13.58 -12.54 -8.10
N ALA A 446 -14.02 -13.77 -8.39
CA ALA A 446 -15.26 -14.34 -7.88
C ALA A 446 -15.24 -14.57 -6.36
N ALA A 447 -14.10 -14.90 -5.76
CA ALA A 447 -13.92 -15.09 -4.32
C ALA A 447 -14.41 -13.89 -3.49
N ARG A 448 -14.27 -12.66 -4.04
CA ARG A 448 -14.75 -11.43 -3.39
C ARG A 448 -16.26 -11.41 -3.17
N GLY A 449 -17.02 -12.05 -4.06
CA GLY A 449 -18.48 -12.17 -3.96
C GLY A 449 -18.94 -12.98 -2.75
N PHE A 450 -18.09 -13.84 -2.20
CA PHE A 450 -18.42 -14.72 -1.08
C PHE A 450 -18.06 -14.16 0.29
N LEU A 451 -17.36 -13.02 0.38
CA LEU A 451 -16.86 -12.46 1.65
C LEU A 451 -17.97 -12.21 2.68
N SER A 452 -19.09 -11.63 2.26
CA SER A 452 -20.22 -11.35 3.16
C SER A 452 -20.87 -12.62 3.70
N LEU A 453 -20.94 -13.67 2.87
CA LEU A 453 -21.51 -14.96 3.26
C LEU A 453 -20.57 -15.74 4.17
N ALA A 454 -19.27 -15.74 3.85
CA ALA A 454 -18.23 -16.32 4.69
C ALA A 454 -18.16 -15.63 6.06
N GLU A 455 -18.28 -14.30 6.10
CA GLU A 455 -18.39 -13.54 7.35
C GLU A 455 -19.57 -14.04 8.21
N GLU A 456 -20.77 -14.17 7.64
CA GLU A 456 -21.93 -14.71 8.38
C GLU A 456 -21.70 -16.13 8.89
N TYR A 457 -21.18 -17.00 8.02
CA TYR A 457 -20.90 -18.39 8.36
C TYR A 457 -19.91 -18.53 9.53
N ILE A 458 -18.78 -17.81 9.45
CA ILE A 458 -17.73 -17.85 10.47
C ILE A 458 -18.21 -17.26 11.80
N PHE A 459 -18.88 -16.09 11.78
CA PHE A 459 -19.35 -15.46 13.03
C PHE A 459 -20.49 -16.22 13.69
N ARG A 460 -21.35 -16.91 12.92
CA ARG A 460 -22.32 -17.87 13.48
C ARG A 460 -21.62 -19.06 14.13
N GLY A 461 -20.53 -19.55 13.52
CA GLY A 461 -19.66 -20.57 14.10
C GLY A 461 -19.10 -20.13 15.45
N LEU A 462 -18.48 -18.94 15.50
CA LEU A 462 -17.92 -18.39 16.74
C LEU A 462 -19.01 -18.18 17.81
N ALA A 463 -20.18 -17.67 17.43
CA ALA A 463 -21.28 -17.45 18.37
C ALA A 463 -21.79 -18.75 19.02
N ARG A 464 -21.77 -19.89 18.29
CA ARG A 464 -22.12 -21.20 18.86
C ARG A 464 -21.10 -21.66 19.91
N LEU A 465 -19.82 -21.35 19.70
CA LEU A 465 -18.73 -21.72 20.60
C LEU A 465 -18.57 -20.77 21.79
N MET A 466 -19.17 -19.58 21.72
CA MET A 466 -19.09 -18.53 22.75
C MET A 466 -20.47 -18.24 23.39
N PRO A 467 -21.04 -19.19 24.17
CA PRO A 467 -22.36 -18.99 24.76
C PRO A 467 -22.37 -17.81 25.75
N PRO A 468 -23.44 -17.00 25.78
CA PRO A 468 -23.54 -15.86 26.69
C PRO A 468 -23.43 -16.29 28.15
N GLY A 469 -22.59 -15.58 28.92
CA GLY A 469 -22.48 -15.77 30.38
C GLY A 469 -21.60 -16.94 30.83
N SER A 470 -20.91 -17.62 29.90
CA SER A 470 -19.94 -18.67 30.22
C SER A 470 -18.60 -18.43 29.52
N ALA A 471 -17.50 -18.76 30.21
CA ALA A 471 -16.18 -18.83 29.60
C ALA A 471 -15.95 -20.26 29.10
N PRO A 472 -16.00 -20.52 27.79
CA PRO A 472 -15.71 -21.85 27.26
C PRO A 472 -14.23 -22.19 27.43
N GLU A 473 -13.90 -23.49 27.38
CA GLU A 473 -12.52 -23.94 27.31
C GLU A 473 -11.88 -23.49 25.98
N PHE A 474 -10.61 -23.12 26.01
CA PHE A 474 -9.85 -22.74 24.81
C PHE A 474 -9.42 -23.99 24.02
N THR A 475 -10.38 -24.65 23.37
CA THR A 475 -10.14 -25.82 22.52
C THR A 475 -9.58 -25.42 21.15
N ILE A 476 -9.08 -26.40 20.39
CA ILE A 476 -8.62 -26.18 19.00
C ILE A 476 -9.75 -25.59 18.14
N GLU A 477 -10.99 -26.06 18.32
CA GLU A 477 -12.14 -25.55 17.57
C GLU A 477 -12.42 -24.06 17.88
N VAL A 478 -12.34 -23.67 19.16
CA VAL A 478 -12.47 -22.26 19.58
C VAL A 478 -11.34 -21.43 19.00
N GLN A 479 -10.09 -21.92 19.09
CA GLN A 479 -8.91 -21.27 18.55
C GLN A 479 -9.04 -20.99 17.05
N GLU A 480 -9.26 -22.03 16.25
CA GLU A 480 -9.29 -21.92 14.78
C GLU A 480 -10.50 -21.13 14.29
N THR A 481 -11.64 -21.23 14.98
CA THR A 481 -12.83 -20.42 14.68
C THR A 481 -12.62 -18.94 15.02
N PHE A 482 -11.92 -18.64 16.13
CA PHE A 482 -11.52 -17.26 16.44
C PHE A 482 -10.55 -16.74 15.38
N GLN A 483 -9.49 -17.49 15.05
CA GLN A 483 -8.53 -17.11 14.00
C GLN A 483 -9.25 -16.78 12.69
N ALA A 484 -10.20 -17.63 12.27
CA ALA A 484 -11.04 -17.38 11.10
C ALA A 484 -11.85 -16.08 11.21
N ALA A 485 -12.51 -15.84 12.35
CA ALA A 485 -13.33 -14.67 12.59
C ALA A 485 -12.53 -13.35 12.61
N LEU A 486 -11.35 -13.37 13.24
CA LEU A 486 -10.45 -12.22 13.29
C LEU A 486 -9.89 -11.90 11.89
N MET A 487 -9.55 -12.93 11.11
CA MET A 487 -9.03 -12.77 9.76
C MET A 487 -10.08 -12.25 8.77
N ILE A 488 -11.31 -12.82 8.76
CA ILE A 488 -12.38 -12.31 7.88
C ILE A 488 -12.80 -10.89 8.25
N HIS A 489 -12.76 -10.54 9.54
CA HIS A 489 -12.97 -9.17 10.02
C HIS A 489 -11.92 -8.21 9.43
N CYS A 490 -10.64 -8.60 9.43
CA CYS A 490 -9.57 -7.80 8.82
C CYS A 490 -9.75 -7.64 7.31
N VAL A 491 -10.13 -8.71 6.62
CA VAL A 491 -10.44 -8.67 5.18
C VAL A 491 -11.60 -7.72 4.87
N GLN A 492 -12.71 -7.83 5.59
CA GLN A 492 -13.90 -6.98 5.37
C GLN A 492 -13.62 -5.51 5.68
N PHE A 493 -12.77 -5.23 6.66
CA PHE A 493 -12.35 -3.87 7.00
C PHE A 493 -11.65 -3.14 5.84
N PHE A 494 -10.79 -3.84 5.09
CA PHE A 494 -10.03 -3.22 4.00
C PHE A 494 -10.85 -2.91 2.73
N ARG A 495 -12.08 -3.42 2.63
CA ARG A 495 -12.99 -3.08 1.53
C ARG A 495 -13.46 -1.64 1.64
N ASN A 496 -13.56 -0.92 0.52
CA ASN A 496 -14.15 0.41 0.50
C ASN A 496 -15.68 0.36 0.42
N ASP A 497 -16.31 -0.38 1.34
CA ASP A 497 -17.76 -0.45 1.47
C ASP A 497 -18.20 0.07 2.85
N ILE A 498 -19.05 1.11 2.83
CA ILE A 498 -19.52 1.81 4.03
C ILE A 498 -20.35 0.87 4.91
N ALA A 499 -21.23 0.07 4.31
CA ALA A 499 -22.10 -0.84 5.06
C ALA A 499 -21.29 -1.94 5.75
N SER A 500 -20.37 -2.58 5.02
CA SER A 500 -19.46 -3.59 5.57
C SER A 500 -18.57 -3.03 6.66
N ARG A 501 -17.94 -1.86 6.47
CA ARG A 501 -17.10 -1.22 7.51
C ARG A 501 -17.90 -0.87 8.77
N ARG A 502 -19.11 -0.34 8.62
CA ARG A 502 -20.00 -0.07 9.75
C ARG A 502 -20.37 -1.35 10.49
N LYS A 503 -20.75 -2.41 9.78
CA LYS A 503 -21.07 -3.72 10.36
C LYS A 503 -19.85 -4.31 11.08
N ASN A 504 -18.69 -4.26 10.45
CA ASN A 504 -17.43 -4.74 11.00
C ASN A 504 -17.12 -4.08 12.35
N ARG A 505 -17.22 -2.75 12.44
CA ARG A 505 -17.01 -1.98 13.67
C ARG A 505 -18.08 -2.19 14.74
N THR A 506 -19.36 -2.18 14.34
CA THR A 506 -20.47 -2.11 15.31
C THR A 506 -21.04 -3.46 15.72
N GLN A 507 -20.78 -4.52 14.96
CA GLN A 507 -21.34 -5.86 15.21
C GLN A 507 -20.26 -6.94 15.34
N ARG A 508 -19.19 -6.89 14.55
CA ARG A 508 -18.17 -7.96 14.53
C ARG A 508 -17.04 -7.74 15.53
N LEU A 509 -16.45 -6.56 15.55
CA LEU A 509 -15.40 -6.21 16.50
C LEU A 509 -15.82 -6.41 17.97
N PRO A 510 -17.04 -6.02 18.42
CA PRO A 510 -17.47 -6.29 19.79
C PRO A 510 -17.50 -7.78 20.15
N VAL A 511 -17.82 -8.67 19.20
CA VAL A 511 -17.82 -10.12 19.41
C VAL A 511 -16.39 -10.63 19.61
N LEU A 512 -15.44 -10.18 18.79
CA LEU A 512 -14.02 -10.53 18.93
C LEU A 512 -13.46 -10.04 20.28
N VAL A 513 -13.72 -8.78 20.64
CA VAL A 513 -13.29 -8.20 21.92
C VAL A 513 -13.92 -8.93 23.11
N SER A 514 -15.20 -9.29 23.01
CA SER A 514 -15.86 -10.11 24.02
C SER A 514 -15.20 -11.48 24.15
N ALA A 515 -14.83 -12.12 23.04
CA ALA A 515 -14.16 -13.40 23.05
C ALA A 515 -12.77 -13.33 23.70
N VAL A 516 -11.96 -12.31 23.40
CA VAL A 516 -10.67 -12.05 24.09
C VAL A 516 -10.86 -12.00 25.61
N ARG A 517 -11.88 -11.26 26.07
CA ARG A 517 -12.16 -11.08 27.51
C ARG A 517 -12.68 -12.35 28.17
N CYS A 518 -13.65 -13.03 27.54
CA CYS A 518 -14.23 -14.26 28.07
C CYS A 518 -13.19 -15.38 28.20
N LEU A 519 -12.24 -15.46 27.26
CA LEU A 519 -11.18 -16.47 27.24
C LEU A 519 -9.94 -16.06 28.04
N GLY A 520 -9.90 -14.83 28.57
CA GLY A 520 -8.75 -14.31 29.34
C GLY A 520 -7.46 -14.15 28.54
N LEU A 521 -7.56 -13.97 27.21
CA LEU A 521 -6.39 -13.97 26.32
C LEU A 521 -5.46 -12.76 26.58
N ALA A 522 -6.02 -11.63 26.97
CA ALA A 522 -5.30 -10.38 27.24
C ALA A 522 -4.41 -10.42 28.50
N GLN A 523 -4.40 -11.54 29.23
CA GLN A 523 -3.59 -11.76 30.44
C GLN A 523 -2.62 -12.93 30.29
N VAL A 524 -2.62 -13.63 29.14
CA VAL A 524 -1.80 -14.82 28.93
C VAL A 524 -0.33 -14.48 28.88
N ARG A 525 0.48 -15.25 29.60
CA ARG A 525 1.94 -15.16 29.57
C ARG A 525 2.50 -16.51 29.20
N HIS A 526 3.68 -16.52 28.60
CA HIS A 526 4.42 -17.76 28.46
C HIS A 526 4.76 -18.31 29.84
N ALA A 527 4.76 -19.64 29.96
CA ALA A 527 5.17 -20.32 31.19
C ALA A 527 6.59 -19.88 31.61
N PRO A 528 7.04 -20.08 32.86
CA PRO A 528 8.42 -19.81 33.24
C PRO A 528 9.39 -20.89 32.74
N ILE A 529 8.92 -22.13 32.56
CA ILE A 529 9.70 -23.27 32.05
C ILE A 529 9.33 -23.47 30.58
N PHE A 530 10.31 -23.60 29.70
CA PHE A 530 10.07 -23.77 28.27
C PHE A 530 9.58 -25.19 27.94
N GLN A 531 8.41 -25.25 27.33
CA GLN A 531 7.85 -26.41 26.64
C GLN A 531 7.29 -25.89 25.32
N TYR A 532 7.60 -26.57 24.22
CA TYR A 532 7.31 -26.07 22.88
C TYR A 532 5.80 -26.00 22.62
N GLU A 533 5.04 -27.01 23.04
CA GLU A 533 3.59 -27.08 22.88
C GLU A 533 2.89 -25.99 23.70
N ASP A 534 3.32 -25.77 24.94
CA ASP A 534 2.83 -24.66 25.77
C ASP A 534 3.21 -23.30 25.19
N PHE A 535 4.38 -23.19 24.55
CA PHE A 535 4.79 -21.98 23.85
C PHE A 535 3.81 -21.69 22.71
N VAL A 536 3.60 -22.63 21.79
CA VAL A 536 2.72 -22.46 20.63
C VAL A 536 1.28 -22.10 21.07
N LEU A 537 0.76 -22.79 22.08
CA LEU A 537 -0.57 -22.52 22.61
C LEU A 537 -0.69 -21.11 23.22
N ASN A 538 0.27 -20.71 24.05
CA ASN A 538 0.24 -19.38 24.69
C ASN A 538 0.51 -18.26 23.68
N GLU A 539 1.42 -18.47 22.73
CA GLU A 539 1.72 -17.55 21.64
C GLU A 539 0.49 -17.32 20.76
N THR A 540 -0.28 -18.38 20.47
CA THR A 540 -1.56 -18.24 19.75
C THR A 540 -2.54 -17.31 20.49
N LYS A 541 -2.70 -17.52 21.80
CA LYS A 541 -3.59 -16.69 22.64
C LYS A 541 -3.13 -15.24 22.68
N ILE A 542 -1.82 -15.01 22.84
CA ILE A 542 -1.20 -13.69 22.82
C ILE A 542 -1.47 -13.00 21.48
N ARG A 543 -1.21 -13.68 20.35
CA ARG A 543 -1.44 -13.14 18.99
C ARG A 543 -2.91 -12.82 18.76
N LEU A 544 -3.84 -13.67 19.18
CA LEU A 544 -5.28 -13.37 19.08
C LEU A 544 -5.66 -12.10 19.86
N ALA A 545 -5.13 -11.92 21.07
CA ALA A 545 -5.39 -10.72 21.87
C ALA A 545 -4.78 -9.45 21.23
N ILE A 546 -3.52 -9.52 20.80
CA ILE A 546 -2.79 -8.38 20.24
C ILE A 546 -3.37 -7.94 18.89
N TRP A 547 -3.64 -8.87 17.96
CA TRP A 547 -4.20 -8.51 16.66
C TRP A 547 -5.66 -8.07 16.73
N THR A 548 -6.44 -8.54 17.72
CA THR A 548 -7.76 -7.99 18.00
C THR A 548 -7.65 -6.53 18.46
N ALA A 549 -6.72 -6.22 19.38
CA ALA A 549 -6.50 -4.86 19.85
C ALA A 549 -5.98 -3.91 18.75
N LEU A 550 -5.06 -4.38 17.91
CA LEU A 550 -4.58 -3.64 16.74
C LEU A 550 -5.75 -3.28 15.80
N GLY A 551 -6.60 -4.26 15.48
CA GLY A 551 -7.77 -4.05 14.64
C GLY A 551 -8.77 -3.04 15.22
N ASP A 552 -8.91 -3.00 16.55
CA ASP A 552 -9.74 -2.02 17.26
C ASP A 552 -9.14 -0.61 17.22
N TRP A 553 -7.86 -0.46 17.58
CA TRP A 553 -7.19 0.85 17.60
C TRP A 553 -7.05 1.46 16.21
N GLN A 554 -6.79 0.64 15.20
CA GLN A 554 -6.76 1.09 13.81
C GLN A 554 -8.13 1.61 13.36
N GLN A 555 -9.21 0.87 13.63
CA GLN A 555 -10.57 1.32 13.30
C GLN A 555 -10.96 2.58 14.08
N SER A 556 -10.54 2.68 15.34
CA SER A 556 -10.77 3.85 16.18
C SER A 556 -10.17 5.11 15.58
N GLY A 557 -8.93 5.03 15.10
CA GLY A 557 -8.27 6.14 14.39
C GLY A 557 -8.79 6.39 12.99
N MET A 558 -9.31 5.38 12.30
CA MET A 558 -9.86 5.58 10.96
C MET A 558 -11.25 6.22 10.96
N PHE A 559 -12.04 5.96 12.00
CA PHE A 559 -13.43 6.38 12.08
C PHE A 559 -13.73 7.37 13.21
N ASN A 560 -12.71 7.88 13.90
CA ASN A 560 -12.88 8.70 15.11
C ASN A 560 -13.89 8.09 16.09
N SER A 561 -13.70 6.82 16.45
CA SER A 561 -14.55 6.13 17.42
C SER A 561 -13.77 5.77 18.69
N PRO A 562 -14.44 5.68 19.85
CA PRO A 562 -13.80 5.16 21.05
C PRO A 562 -13.35 3.72 20.83
N PRO A 563 -12.10 3.35 21.18
CA PRO A 563 -11.67 1.96 21.14
C PRO A 563 -12.44 1.12 22.15
N LEU A 564 -12.70 -0.12 21.78
CA LEU A 564 -13.33 -1.11 22.64
C LEU A 564 -12.33 -1.75 23.60
N MET A 565 -11.05 -1.80 23.22
CA MET A 565 -9.94 -2.31 24.01
C MET A 565 -9.01 -1.20 24.47
N THR A 566 -8.55 -1.30 25.72
CA THR A 566 -7.61 -0.34 26.30
C THR A 566 -6.22 -0.95 26.40
N PRO A 567 -5.13 -0.20 26.16
CA PRO A 567 -3.79 -0.71 26.43
C PRO A 567 -3.58 -1.17 27.87
N ALA A 568 -4.37 -0.64 28.82
CA ALA A 568 -4.33 -1.01 30.23
C ALA A 568 -4.85 -2.44 30.51
N GLU A 569 -5.66 -3.05 29.63
CA GLU A 569 -6.13 -4.43 29.83
C GLU A 569 -5.18 -5.48 29.22
N LEU A 570 -4.28 -5.08 28.32
CA LEU A 570 -3.29 -5.94 27.67
C LEU A 570 -2.06 -6.14 28.56
N THR A 571 -2.16 -7.12 29.45
CA THR A 571 -1.12 -7.54 30.40
C THR A 571 -0.44 -8.86 30.01
N CYS A 572 -0.87 -9.43 28.88
CA CYS A 572 -0.22 -10.54 28.21
C CYS A 572 1.19 -10.19 27.75
N ASP A 573 1.99 -11.21 27.49
CA ASP A 573 3.33 -11.01 26.92
C ASP A 573 3.23 -10.39 25.51
N LEU A 574 4.33 -9.80 25.05
CA LEU A 574 4.44 -9.32 23.66
C LEU A 574 4.65 -10.53 22.73
N PRO A 575 4.14 -10.47 21.48
CA PRO A 575 4.36 -11.53 20.51
C PRO A 575 5.86 -11.79 20.29
N SER A 576 6.19 -13.07 20.15
CA SER A 576 7.53 -13.50 19.77
C SER A 576 7.84 -13.13 18.32
N PRO A 577 9.13 -13.02 17.93
CA PRO A 577 9.52 -12.91 16.54
C PRO A 577 8.88 -14.00 15.66
N LEU A 578 8.68 -13.68 14.38
CA LEU A 578 7.96 -14.57 13.45
C LEU A 578 8.68 -15.90 13.25
N GLU A 579 10.01 -15.87 13.29
CA GLU A 579 10.89 -17.02 13.13
C GLU A 579 10.72 -18.04 14.26
N LEU A 580 10.54 -17.54 15.49
CA LEU A 580 10.26 -18.38 16.64
C LEU A 580 8.84 -18.94 16.59
N TRP A 581 7.91 -18.15 16.06
CA TRP A 581 6.52 -18.56 15.87
C TRP A 581 6.39 -19.62 14.78
N ASP A 582 7.11 -19.51 13.67
CA ASP A 582 7.00 -20.44 12.55
C ASP A 582 7.89 -21.70 12.71
N ALA A 583 8.72 -21.77 13.76
CA ALA A 583 9.54 -22.93 14.06
C ALA A 583 8.66 -24.17 14.31
N LYS A 584 8.97 -25.31 13.67
CA LYS A 584 8.13 -26.52 13.74
C LYS A 584 8.29 -27.38 14.98
N ASN A 585 9.36 -27.16 15.75
CA ASN A 585 9.67 -27.92 16.96
C ASN A 585 10.66 -27.15 17.85
N SER A 586 10.91 -27.69 19.04
CA SER A 586 11.84 -27.10 20.00
C SER A 586 13.25 -26.89 19.48
N THR A 587 13.76 -27.77 18.61
CA THR A 587 15.12 -27.65 18.06
C THR A 587 15.22 -26.44 17.15
N GLU A 588 14.31 -26.32 16.19
CA GLU A 588 14.25 -25.19 15.27
C GLU A 588 13.99 -23.87 15.99
N TYR A 589 13.18 -23.89 17.06
CA TYR A 589 12.95 -22.72 17.92
C TYR A 589 14.26 -22.21 18.53
N PHE A 590 15.07 -23.09 19.12
CA PHE A 590 16.33 -22.67 19.76
C PHE A 590 17.41 -22.29 18.75
N GLU A 591 17.42 -22.91 17.57
CA GLU A 591 18.30 -22.50 16.47
C GLU A 591 17.96 -21.09 15.98
N ALA A 592 16.68 -20.79 15.77
CA ALA A 592 16.21 -19.46 15.38
C ALA A 592 16.48 -18.43 16.49
N ALA A 593 16.26 -18.78 17.76
CA ALA A 593 16.55 -17.89 18.89
C ALA A 593 18.04 -17.55 18.97
N HIS A 594 18.91 -18.54 18.80
CA HIS A 594 20.36 -18.35 18.77
C HIS A 594 20.79 -17.48 17.59
N ALA A 595 20.21 -17.69 16.40
CA ALA A 595 20.49 -16.87 15.22
C ALA A 595 20.09 -15.38 15.41
N LEU A 596 19.02 -15.13 16.17
CA LEU A 596 18.57 -13.79 16.55
C LEU A 596 19.37 -13.18 17.72
N GLY A 597 20.35 -13.90 18.29
CA GLY A 597 21.08 -13.45 19.48
C GLY A 597 20.20 -13.34 20.73
N LEU A 598 19.01 -13.97 20.71
CA LEU A 598 18.10 -14.01 21.84
C LEU A 598 18.50 -15.18 22.75
N ASP A 599 18.52 -14.96 24.07
CA ASP A 599 18.89 -15.99 25.07
C ASP A 599 17.79 -17.07 25.24
N GLY A 600 17.03 -17.38 24.18
CA GLY A 600 15.78 -18.14 24.22
C GLY A 600 14.74 -17.56 25.20
N SER A 601 15.05 -16.41 25.80
CA SER A 601 14.34 -15.84 26.92
C SER A 601 13.18 -15.02 26.40
N ARG A 602 12.00 -15.43 26.84
CA ARG A 602 10.69 -14.91 26.46
C ARG A 602 10.64 -13.39 26.58
N ARG A 603 9.87 -12.75 25.71
CA ARG A 603 9.54 -11.32 25.83
C ARG A 603 8.50 -11.10 26.92
N ILE A 604 8.93 -11.20 28.19
CA ILE A 604 8.05 -11.12 29.39
C ILE A 604 7.61 -9.67 29.71
N SER A 605 7.44 -8.84 28.70
CA SER A 605 6.86 -7.50 28.84
C SER A 605 5.49 -7.47 28.20
N SER A 606 4.68 -6.47 28.55
CA SER A 606 3.33 -6.30 28.02
C SER A 606 3.18 -4.93 27.37
N VAL A 607 2.18 -4.80 26.49
CA VAL A 607 1.81 -3.50 25.90
C VAL A 607 1.51 -2.48 26.99
N LYS A 608 0.76 -2.88 28.04
CA LYS A 608 0.52 -2.04 29.22
C LYS A 608 1.83 -1.52 29.81
N HIS A 609 2.74 -2.42 30.13
CA HIS A 609 3.97 -2.06 30.85
C HIS A 609 4.88 -1.15 30.02
N CYS A 610 4.94 -1.40 28.71
CA CYS A 610 5.68 -0.57 27.76
C CYS A 610 5.11 0.84 27.64
N ILE A 611 3.79 0.97 27.49
CA ILE A 611 3.13 2.28 27.43
C ILE A 611 3.25 3.03 28.76
N ASP A 612 3.08 2.34 29.90
CA ASP A 612 3.31 2.94 31.22
C ASP A 612 4.73 3.51 31.31
N ALA A 613 5.74 2.78 30.84
CA ALA A 613 7.13 3.24 30.79
C ALA A 613 7.32 4.47 29.89
N LEU A 614 6.71 4.49 28.70
CA LEU A 614 6.75 5.65 27.80
C LEU A 614 6.08 6.88 28.41
N MET A 615 5.04 6.72 29.22
CA MET A 615 4.28 7.83 29.82
C MET A 615 4.88 8.42 31.11
N ARG A 616 5.80 7.70 31.79
CA ARG A 616 6.42 8.12 33.07
C ARG A 616 6.92 9.57 33.06
N ASP A 617 6.95 10.23 34.20
CA ASP A 617 7.49 11.60 34.26
C ASP A 617 9.00 11.65 34.00
N THR A 618 9.74 10.63 34.46
CA THR A 618 11.19 10.51 34.27
C THR A 618 11.53 9.57 33.11
N TRP A 619 12.67 9.84 32.44
CA TRP A 619 13.22 9.01 31.37
C TRP A 619 14.74 9.00 31.48
N SER A 620 15.32 7.82 31.71
CA SER A 620 16.77 7.62 31.79
C SER A 620 17.36 7.08 30.48
N GLY A 621 16.64 7.24 29.36
CA GLY A 621 17.06 6.78 28.04
C GLY A 621 16.50 5.41 27.68
N ILE A 622 16.82 4.97 26.45
CA ILE A 622 16.34 3.70 25.87
C ILE A 622 16.75 2.50 26.74
N GLY A 623 17.93 2.55 27.37
CA GLY A 623 18.39 1.49 28.28
C GLY A 623 17.51 1.26 29.52
N SER A 624 16.60 2.19 29.85
CA SER A 624 15.64 2.05 30.95
C SER A 624 14.28 1.46 30.54
N PHE A 625 14.13 1.15 29.25
CA PHE A 625 12.92 0.52 28.72
C PHE A 625 12.73 -0.89 29.31
N PRO A 626 11.48 -1.39 29.45
CA PRO A 626 11.24 -2.68 30.11
C PRO A 626 12.00 -3.89 29.58
N PHE A 627 12.45 -3.85 28.33
CA PHE A 627 13.31 -4.86 27.73
C PHE A 627 14.20 -4.21 26.67
N GLN A 628 15.35 -4.82 26.36
CA GLN A 628 16.37 -4.21 25.51
C GLN A 628 16.21 -4.54 24.03
N ASP A 629 15.65 -5.72 23.72
CA ASP A 629 15.55 -6.25 22.34
C ASP A 629 14.26 -5.78 21.66
N ILE A 630 13.91 -4.50 21.78
CA ILE A 630 12.71 -3.95 21.14
C ILE A 630 12.92 -3.76 19.64
N ASN A 631 11.95 -4.19 18.83
CA ASN A 631 12.01 -4.12 17.38
C ASN A 631 10.90 -3.21 16.79
N GLY A 632 10.92 -3.06 15.47
CA GLY A 632 9.97 -2.20 14.75
C GLY A 632 8.50 -2.64 14.87
N LEU A 633 8.24 -3.95 15.00
CA LEU A 633 6.89 -4.49 15.18
C LEU A 633 6.34 -4.15 16.57
N ASP A 634 7.16 -4.24 17.62
CA ASP A 634 6.75 -3.80 18.96
C ASP A 634 6.36 -2.33 18.96
N LEU A 635 7.23 -1.49 18.39
CA LEU A 635 6.95 -0.07 18.28
C LEU A 635 5.66 0.19 17.48
N GLN A 636 5.38 -0.60 16.44
CA GLN A 636 4.12 -0.50 15.72
C GLN A 636 2.91 -0.79 16.64
N VAL A 637 2.96 -1.84 17.44
CA VAL A 637 1.90 -2.15 18.43
C VAL A 637 1.73 -1.00 19.43
N LEU A 638 2.83 -0.47 19.95
CA LEU A 638 2.79 0.62 20.93
C LEU A 638 2.23 1.92 20.33
N ILE A 639 2.55 2.27 19.08
CA ILE A 639 2.03 3.51 18.48
C ILE A 639 0.54 3.41 18.15
N PHE A 640 0.03 2.24 17.76
CA PHE A 640 -1.42 2.02 17.66
C PHE A 640 -2.10 2.18 19.02
N GLY A 641 -1.53 1.61 20.09
CA GLY A 641 -2.03 1.77 21.45
C GLY A 641 -2.05 3.23 21.92
N ILE A 642 -0.97 3.99 21.65
CA ILE A 642 -0.89 5.42 21.97
C ILE A 642 -1.94 6.22 21.17
N ASN A 643 -2.11 5.94 19.87
CA ASN A 643 -3.17 6.58 19.05
C ASN A 643 -4.56 6.32 19.64
N GLY A 644 -4.85 5.08 20.04
CA GLY A 644 -6.09 4.72 20.75
C GLY A 644 -6.30 5.51 22.04
N MET A 645 -5.24 5.73 22.83
CA MET A 645 -5.29 6.55 24.05
C MET A 645 -5.50 8.04 23.75
N VAL A 646 -4.84 8.58 22.73
CA VAL A 646 -5.02 9.98 22.29
C VAL A 646 -6.48 10.21 21.90
N LEU A 647 -7.05 9.32 21.09
CA LEU A 647 -8.45 9.41 20.67
C LEU A 647 -9.40 9.26 21.85
N SER A 648 -9.18 8.28 22.73
CA SER A 648 -9.99 8.11 23.94
C SER A 648 -9.98 9.37 24.81
N ALA A 649 -8.80 9.93 25.07
CA ALA A 649 -8.66 11.13 25.87
C ALA A 649 -9.34 12.34 25.21
N ASN A 650 -9.25 12.47 23.88
CA ASN A 650 -9.95 13.50 23.13
C ASN A 650 -11.47 13.37 23.27
N LEU A 651 -12.01 12.18 22.97
CA LEU A 651 -13.44 11.91 22.97
C LEU A 651 -14.06 11.97 24.37
N MET A 652 -13.29 11.68 25.42
CA MET A 652 -13.72 11.80 26.82
C MET A 652 -13.54 13.22 27.39
N GLY A 653 -12.98 14.16 26.61
CA GLY A 653 -12.77 15.54 27.06
C GLY A 653 -11.67 15.72 28.11
N ILE A 654 -10.79 14.74 28.29
CA ILE A 654 -9.69 14.76 29.27
C ILE A 654 -8.33 15.01 28.63
N LEU A 655 -8.27 15.15 27.30
CA LEU A 655 -7.03 15.34 26.56
C LEU A 655 -6.19 16.53 27.07
N PRO A 656 -6.74 17.71 27.40
CA PRO A 656 -5.91 18.81 27.92
C PRO A 656 -5.12 18.42 29.18
N THR A 657 -5.67 17.57 30.04
CA THR A 657 -5.03 17.09 31.27
C THR A 657 -4.01 15.99 30.99
N SER A 658 -4.26 15.11 30.01
CA SER A 658 -3.36 14.00 29.68
C SER A 658 -2.33 14.31 28.59
N ALA A 659 -2.47 15.45 27.90
CA ALA A 659 -1.68 15.83 26.73
C ALA A 659 -0.18 15.76 26.97
N GLN A 660 0.28 16.26 28.13
CA GLN A 660 1.71 16.26 28.46
C GLN A 660 2.26 14.84 28.55
N ALA A 661 1.54 13.92 29.20
CA ALA A 661 1.97 12.52 29.32
C ALA A 661 1.94 11.79 27.97
N LEU A 662 0.90 12.02 27.16
CA LEU A 662 0.76 11.43 25.82
C LEU A 662 1.83 11.94 24.85
N LEU A 663 2.08 13.25 24.80
CA LEU A 663 3.14 13.83 23.96
C LEU A 663 4.53 13.36 24.37
N ARG A 664 4.78 13.17 25.67
CA ARG A 664 6.03 12.54 26.14
C ARG A 664 6.17 11.10 25.63
N ALA A 665 5.10 10.31 25.71
CA ALA A 665 5.10 8.95 25.20
C ALA A 665 5.38 8.91 23.69
N VAL A 666 4.70 9.76 22.91
CA VAL A 666 4.94 9.91 21.47
C VAL A 666 6.39 10.31 21.17
N SER A 667 6.94 11.31 21.87
CA SER A 667 8.33 11.74 21.65
C SER A 667 9.36 10.67 22.02
N ARG A 668 9.16 9.92 23.10
CA ARG A 668 10.07 8.83 23.51
C ARG A 668 9.98 7.66 22.54
N TRP A 669 8.77 7.30 22.14
CA TRP A 669 8.53 6.32 21.09
C TRP A 669 9.26 6.73 19.79
N GLU A 670 9.18 8.01 19.41
CA GLU A 670 9.83 8.55 18.20
C GLU A 670 11.36 8.44 18.30
N THR A 671 11.95 8.77 19.45
CA THR A 671 13.39 8.55 19.70
C THR A 671 13.79 7.08 19.53
N MET A 672 12.99 6.14 20.03
CA MET A 672 13.26 4.71 19.89
C MET A 672 13.16 4.28 18.43
N TRP A 673 12.12 4.73 17.73
CA TRP A 673 11.91 4.44 16.32
C TRP A 673 13.05 4.96 15.44
N GLU A 674 13.47 6.22 15.63
CA GLU A 674 14.60 6.78 14.88
C GLU A 674 15.93 6.08 15.20
N THR A 675 16.09 5.54 16.41
CA THR A 675 17.26 4.74 16.77
C THR A 675 17.28 3.40 16.02
N ILE A 676 16.13 2.72 15.94
CA ILE A 676 15.99 1.46 15.20
C ILE A 676 16.15 1.72 13.69
N ARG A 677 15.45 2.73 13.17
CA ARG A 677 15.52 3.15 11.77
C ARG A 677 16.95 3.54 11.37
N GLY A 678 17.66 4.27 12.21
CA GLY A 678 19.04 4.69 11.94
C GLY A 678 20.06 3.54 11.89
N ARG A 679 19.70 2.35 12.40
CA ARG A 679 20.51 1.12 12.29
C ARG A 679 20.18 0.31 11.05
N MET A 680 19.06 0.58 10.39
CA MET A 680 18.62 -0.16 9.22
C MET A 680 19.29 0.40 7.96
N ASP A 681 19.73 -0.50 7.09
CA ASP A 681 20.16 -0.11 5.75
C ASP A 681 18.99 0.55 4.99
N PRO A 682 19.20 1.67 4.26
CA PRO A 682 18.13 2.36 3.55
C PRO A 682 17.38 1.50 2.52
N THR A 683 18.07 0.57 1.84
CA THR A 683 17.45 -0.33 0.86
C THR A 683 16.67 -1.44 1.55
N ALA A 684 17.13 -1.89 2.72
CA ALA A 684 16.37 -2.78 3.59
C ALA A 684 15.13 -2.07 4.15
N PHE A 685 15.25 -0.80 4.58
CA PHE A 685 14.16 0.01 5.13
C PHE A 685 12.97 0.15 4.17
N GLU A 686 13.23 0.37 2.88
CA GLU A 686 12.20 0.40 1.84
C GLU A 686 11.47 -0.96 1.65
N LYS A 687 12.05 -2.05 2.17
CA LYS A 687 11.51 -3.42 2.05
C LYS A 687 10.79 -3.92 3.31
N ILE A 688 10.80 -3.17 4.43
CA ILE A 688 10.24 -3.57 5.75
C ILE A 688 8.71 -3.39 5.85
N GLY A 689 8.00 -3.55 4.73
CA GLY A 689 6.53 -3.58 4.68
C GLY A 689 5.84 -2.38 5.35
N MET A 690 4.88 -2.67 6.22
CA MET A 690 4.07 -1.66 6.92
C MET A 690 4.83 -0.90 8.02
N ILE A 691 5.92 -1.46 8.53
CA ILE A 691 6.66 -0.93 9.68
C ILE A 691 7.33 0.41 9.33
N ARG A 692 7.74 0.64 8.08
CA ARG A 692 8.35 1.92 7.66
C ARG A 692 7.42 3.14 7.81
N PHE A 693 6.10 2.91 7.81
CA PHE A 693 5.09 3.97 7.96
C PHE A 693 4.83 4.33 9.42
N ASN A 694 5.54 3.73 10.37
CA ASN A 694 5.46 4.05 11.79
C ASN A 694 5.68 5.55 12.07
N SER A 695 6.53 6.24 11.29
CA SER A 695 6.71 7.69 11.39
C SER A 695 5.41 8.47 11.08
N GLU A 696 4.60 8.01 10.13
CA GLU A 696 3.31 8.65 9.81
C GLU A 696 2.25 8.39 10.91
N LEU A 697 2.25 7.19 11.51
CA LEU A 697 1.39 6.87 12.66
C LEU A 697 1.75 7.72 13.91
N CYS A 698 3.04 7.99 14.09
CA CYS A 698 3.54 8.90 15.12
C CYS A 698 3.13 10.35 14.86
N TRP A 699 3.26 10.79 13.62
CA TRP A 699 2.78 12.10 13.18
C TRP A 699 1.28 12.26 13.46
N ALA A 700 0.45 11.25 13.13
CA ALA A 700 -0.99 11.29 13.36
C ALA A 700 -1.33 11.47 14.84
N ALA A 701 -0.69 10.71 15.74
CA ALA A 701 -0.88 10.86 17.18
C ALA A 701 -0.57 12.28 17.65
N ARG A 702 0.58 12.84 17.23
CA ARG A 702 1.01 14.19 17.60
C ARG A 702 0.06 15.25 17.07
N LYS A 703 -0.40 15.11 15.82
CA LYS A 703 -1.28 16.08 15.18
C LYS A 703 -2.68 16.10 15.75
N ILE A 704 -3.26 14.95 16.06
CA ILE A 704 -4.55 14.88 16.74
C ILE A 704 -4.48 15.63 18.08
N VAL A 705 -3.41 15.46 18.85
CA VAL A 705 -3.22 16.21 20.11
C VAL A 705 -3.12 17.72 19.86
N GLN A 706 -2.32 18.15 18.88
CA GLN A 706 -2.13 19.56 18.56
C GLN A 706 -3.44 20.24 18.13
N VAL A 707 -4.18 19.63 17.20
CA VAL A 707 -5.45 20.17 16.68
C VAL A 707 -6.52 20.21 17.78
N ALA A 708 -6.60 19.16 18.60
CA ALA A 708 -7.56 19.13 19.70
C ALA A 708 -7.30 20.23 20.75
N ILE A 709 -6.03 20.51 21.07
CA ILE A 709 -5.66 21.52 22.08
C ILE A 709 -5.72 22.94 21.53
N SER A 710 -5.46 23.15 20.23
CA SER A 710 -5.52 24.48 19.61
C SER A 710 -6.94 25.06 19.61
N GLY A 711 -7.96 24.21 19.83
CA GLY A 711 -9.37 24.59 19.74
C GLY A 711 -9.84 24.78 18.29
N ASP A 712 -9.05 24.32 17.32
CA ASP A 712 -9.39 24.38 15.91
C ASP A 712 -10.60 23.47 15.62
N LYS A 713 -11.68 24.09 15.15
CA LYS A 713 -12.94 23.42 14.80
C LYS A 713 -13.10 23.23 13.30
N SER A 714 -12.11 23.53 12.47
CA SER A 714 -12.24 23.39 11.01
C SER A 714 -12.24 21.93 10.55
N SER A 715 -11.62 21.03 11.31
CA SER A 715 -11.56 19.61 11.00
C SER A 715 -12.90 18.89 11.16
N ALA A 716 -13.49 18.44 10.05
CA ALA A 716 -14.68 17.58 10.07
C ALA A 716 -14.42 16.24 10.79
N TYR A 717 -13.18 15.73 10.73
CA TYR A 717 -12.78 14.51 11.44
C TYR A 717 -12.96 14.66 12.95
N MET A 718 -12.53 15.79 13.52
CA MET A 718 -12.56 16.04 14.96
C MET A 718 -13.94 16.44 15.49
N GLN A 719 -14.89 16.82 14.62
CA GLN A 719 -16.21 17.31 15.02
C GLN A 719 -17.23 16.23 15.38
N LYS A 720 -17.11 15.03 14.81
CA LYS A 720 -18.10 13.95 14.96
C LYS A 720 -17.44 12.65 15.38
N VAL A 721 -18.12 11.92 16.25
CA VAL A 721 -17.74 10.57 16.69
C VAL A 721 -18.34 9.53 15.76
N GLY A 722 -17.54 8.56 15.33
CA GLY A 722 -17.99 7.41 14.53
C GLY A 722 -18.37 7.80 13.10
N HIS A 723 -17.38 8.16 12.29
CA HIS A 723 -17.53 8.32 10.84
C HIS A 723 -17.74 6.96 10.18
N ASP A 724 -18.50 6.92 9.08
CA ASP A 724 -18.72 5.70 8.31
C ASP A 724 -17.85 5.62 7.05
N SER A 725 -17.05 6.66 6.78
CA SER A 725 -16.14 6.76 5.63
C SER A 725 -14.77 7.27 6.05
N LEU A 726 -13.76 7.08 5.19
CA LEU A 726 -12.42 7.61 5.41
C LEU A 726 -12.22 9.04 4.91
N VAL A 727 -13.23 9.64 4.26
CA VAL A 727 -13.18 10.99 3.69
C VAL A 727 -12.74 12.00 4.75
N GLN A 728 -13.32 11.93 5.95
CA GLN A 728 -13.01 12.89 7.00
C GLN A 728 -11.56 12.77 7.48
N LEU A 729 -11.06 11.54 7.65
CA LEU A 729 -9.65 11.33 8.00
C LEU A 729 -8.73 11.75 6.85
N HIS A 730 -9.08 11.47 5.60
CA HIS A 730 -8.32 11.90 4.43
C HIS A 730 -8.17 13.42 4.38
N GLU A 731 -9.28 14.14 4.57
CA GLU A 731 -9.27 15.60 4.62
C GLU A 731 -8.49 16.13 5.82
N PHE A 732 -8.55 15.46 6.98
CA PHE A 732 -7.71 15.80 8.13
C PHE A 732 -6.22 15.68 7.79
N VAL A 733 -5.80 14.55 7.22
CA VAL A 733 -4.40 14.34 6.82
C VAL A 733 -3.98 15.40 5.81
N ARG A 734 -4.81 15.66 4.78
CA ARG A 734 -4.56 16.66 3.75
C ARG A 734 -4.43 18.08 4.32
N GLN A 735 -5.31 18.46 5.24
CA GLN A 735 -5.38 19.79 5.82
C GLN A 735 -4.17 20.11 6.71
N TYR A 736 -3.71 19.14 7.51
CA TYR A 736 -2.69 19.40 8.54
C TYR A 736 -1.29 18.86 8.20
N ARG A 737 -1.06 18.32 7.00
CA ARG A 737 0.25 17.76 6.59
C ARG A 737 1.41 18.77 6.66
N ASP A 738 1.13 20.03 6.35
CA ASP A 738 2.14 21.10 6.22
C ASP A 738 2.17 22.07 7.42
N SER A 739 1.18 21.95 8.33
CA SER A 739 1.15 22.61 9.64
C SER A 739 1.92 21.80 10.66
#